data_AF-A0A9D5GA67-F1
#
_entry.id   AF-A0A9D5GA67-F1
#
_cell.length_a   1.000
_cell.length_b   1.000
_cell.length_c   1.000
_cell.angle_alpha   90.00
_cell.angle_beta   90.00
_cell.angle_gamma   90.00
#
_symmetry.space_group_name_H-M   'P 1'
#
loop_
_entity.id
_entity.type
_entity.pdbx_description
1 polymer ?
#
loop_
_entity_poly.entity_id
_entity_poly.type
_entity_poly.pdbx_seq_one_letter_code
_entity_poly.pdbx_strand_id
1 'polypeptide(L)'
;MSFVLSAGTSLACGTERWAIKMAADGEARLVVERPVDTTIADLMALAPPRRLFLNTRIPPVETTTFRLANVALSSLTANADGDYRLTVSDGHGHTMFVKSPDPSCATGSLFFTKISSAHQSVASLALQIRGAPLTVTGIGFFDFISDAKDQAKNGIELHPLLSLCTGLNCGRSPARAPQVLPNSTPPPTPPASLSSSTAQVVRPLRATATPTPTATPVSAYRSAVLVDAPSNYYRLDEKSGTTIADSSGHGLNGTLNGTATYNVVGALSGDPDGAMSFNGTNTWITATASGLGSKYSFEAWAKTGYNPEGHVIDVSPQQLYIIGGQVGFGTGGHYVMSPLSSYGDNQYHYLVGTYDGATKRLYIDGVLVKSLADTTGAVTGTIMNIGRYSGGGNLFIGSIDEPAVYKKVLTASQVTAHFNAGRPAPTPTPTATATPTPTATPTPTPKPSITPTPTPKPSVTPTATPTPTPKPSVTPTPTATPVSAYRSTVLTDTPSNYYRLDETSGTIIADSSGHGLTGTLSGTAMYNVVGALSGDPDGAMSFNGTNTWITATSSGLASRYSFEAWAKTGYNPEGHVIDVSPQQLFVIGGQVGFGTGGHYLMSPLSTYGDNQYHYLVGTYDGTTKRLYIDGVLVKSLADSTGAVTGTILNIGRYSGGGNLFIGSIDEPAVYNKVLTATQVTNHFNAGRPAPTPTPTATATPTPTPTPTPLPSPTFGPLTVVPTTLTFNSLSTSSQFTASETNYTGLLSQTSACFGIATVTPASGSGPSLQFTVTPQGQGSCTITVTDNHGGSQTVTVNVNLPTPTPTPTPTPTATPTPTPTAT
;
A
#
# COMPACT_ATOMS: atom_id res chain seq x y z
N MET A 1 23.63 -41.71 -37.12
CA MET A 1 23.12 -40.56 -37.90
C MET A 1 23.63 -39.29 -37.23
N SER A 2 24.57 -38.60 -37.87
CA SER A 2 25.13 -37.35 -37.36
C SER A 2 24.10 -36.22 -37.50
N PHE A 3 23.79 -35.53 -36.41
CA PHE A 3 23.02 -34.29 -36.46
C PHE A 3 23.96 -33.14 -36.76
N VAL A 4 23.71 -32.47 -37.89
CA VAL A 4 24.34 -31.21 -38.27
C VAL A 4 23.78 -30.12 -37.35
N LEU A 5 24.65 -29.46 -36.58
CA LEU A 5 24.34 -28.22 -35.88
C LEU A 5 24.21 -27.11 -36.94
N SER A 6 22.98 -26.66 -37.18
CA SER A 6 22.74 -25.41 -37.91
C SER A 6 22.89 -24.25 -36.93
N ALA A 7 23.77 -23.31 -37.26
CA ALA A 7 23.98 -22.08 -36.51
C ALA A 7 22.80 -21.10 -36.69
N GLY A 8 22.33 -20.54 -35.58
CA GLY A 8 21.91 -19.15 -35.46
C GLY A 8 20.72 -18.67 -36.28
N THR A 9 19.52 -19.14 -35.97
CA THR A 9 18.30 -18.35 -36.17
C THR A 9 17.85 -17.82 -34.81
N SER A 10 17.56 -16.52 -34.70
CA SER A 10 16.94 -15.95 -33.51
C SER A 10 15.67 -16.74 -33.19
N LEU A 11 15.62 -17.40 -32.04
CA LEU A 11 14.42 -18.06 -31.55
C LEU A 11 13.33 -16.99 -31.42
N ALA A 12 12.28 -17.11 -32.23
CA ALA A 12 11.15 -16.19 -32.19
C ALA A 12 10.25 -16.61 -31.03
N CYS A 13 10.23 -15.81 -29.97
CA CYS A 13 9.34 -16.03 -28.81
C CYS A 13 7.87 -15.90 -29.21
N GLY A 14 6.98 -16.48 -28.42
CA GLY A 14 5.54 -16.39 -28.66
C GLY A 14 5.02 -14.95 -28.72
N THR A 15 3.90 -14.74 -29.40
CA THR A 15 3.38 -13.39 -29.72
C THR A 15 2.13 -13.03 -28.94
N GLU A 16 1.23 -13.99 -28.68
CA GLU A 16 -0.08 -13.72 -28.09
C GLU A 16 -0.06 -13.77 -26.55
N ARG A 17 -0.47 -12.66 -25.92
CA ARG A 17 -0.50 -12.48 -24.46
C ARG A 17 0.84 -12.88 -23.79
N TRP A 18 1.95 -12.73 -24.53
CA TRP A 18 3.22 -13.36 -24.18
C TRP A 18 3.79 -12.86 -22.85
N ALA A 19 3.66 -11.55 -22.57
CA ALA A 19 4.10 -10.98 -21.30
C ALA A 19 3.39 -11.64 -20.10
N ILE A 20 2.09 -11.95 -20.22
CA ILE A 20 1.32 -12.63 -19.17
C ILE A 20 1.76 -14.09 -19.03
N LYS A 21 1.90 -14.79 -20.17
CA LYS A 21 2.39 -16.17 -20.26
C LYS A 21 3.76 -16.34 -19.62
N MET A 22 4.62 -15.32 -19.71
CA MET A 22 5.95 -15.33 -19.10
C MET A 22 6.00 -14.74 -17.69
N ALA A 23 4.93 -14.14 -17.20
CA ALA A 23 4.97 -13.28 -16.01
C ALA A 23 6.04 -12.18 -16.06
N ALA A 24 6.16 -11.59 -17.25
CA ALA A 24 6.97 -10.42 -17.57
C ALA A 24 6.12 -9.14 -17.72
N ASP A 25 4.79 -9.24 -17.57
CA ASP A 25 3.89 -8.10 -17.50
C ASP A 25 3.96 -7.37 -16.15
N GLY A 26 3.52 -6.11 -16.11
CA GLY A 26 3.52 -5.30 -14.89
C GLY A 26 2.64 -5.86 -13.77
N GLU A 27 1.63 -6.68 -14.09
CA GLU A 27 0.74 -7.33 -13.12
C GLU A 27 1.30 -8.66 -12.59
N ALA A 28 2.46 -9.12 -13.06
CA ALA A 28 3.11 -10.33 -12.55
C ALA A 28 3.36 -10.28 -11.03
N ARG A 29 3.48 -9.07 -10.45
CA ARG A 29 3.58 -8.85 -8.99
C ARG A 29 2.30 -9.23 -8.21
N LEU A 30 1.16 -9.36 -8.90
CA LEU A 30 -0.10 -9.80 -8.31
C LEU A 30 -0.18 -11.33 -8.21
N VAL A 31 0.76 -12.05 -8.82
CA VAL A 31 0.78 -13.51 -8.77
C VAL A 31 1.16 -13.96 -7.36
N VAL A 32 0.24 -14.65 -6.70
CA VAL A 32 0.47 -15.24 -5.39
C VAL A 32 1.40 -16.45 -5.55
N GLU A 33 2.63 -16.35 -5.05
CA GLU A 33 3.65 -17.40 -5.18
C GLU A 33 3.37 -18.65 -4.35
N ARG A 34 2.54 -18.54 -3.30
CA ARG A 34 2.13 -19.68 -2.49
C ARG A 34 1.11 -20.51 -3.29
N PRO A 35 1.46 -21.73 -3.70
CA PRO A 35 0.59 -22.47 -4.60
C PRO A 35 -0.68 -22.96 -3.89
N VAL A 36 -1.80 -22.88 -4.61
CA VAL A 36 -3.06 -23.53 -4.24
C VAL A 36 -3.01 -24.97 -4.75
N ASP A 37 -3.12 -25.93 -3.82
CA ASP A 37 -3.28 -27.35 -4.18
C ASP A 37 -4.64 -27.57 -4.83
N THR A 38 -4.65 -28.16 -6.03
CA THR A 38 -5.87 -28.39 -6.81
C THR A 38 -5.76 -29.65 -7.67
N THR A 39 -6.82 -29.97 -8.41
CA THR A 39 -6.88 -31.08 -9.37
C THR A 39 -7.11 -30.57 -10.79
N ILE A 40 -6.82 -31.41 -11.80
CA ILE A 40 -7.11 -31.06 -13.21
C ILE A 40 -8.62 -30.87 -13.40
N ALA A 41 -9.44 -31.72 -12.77
CA ALA A 41 -10.88 -31.63 -12.82
C ALA A 41 -11.40 -30.28 -12.27
N ASP A 42 -10.86 -29.81 -11.14
CA ASP A 42 -11.25 -28.52 -10.55
C ASP A 42 -10.87 -27.33 -11.46
N LEU A 43 -9.67 -27.36 -12.04
CA LEU A 43 -9.25 -26.31 -12.99
C LEU A 43 -10.08 -26.33 -14.28
N MET A 44 -10.45 -27.50 -14.78
CA MET A 44 -11.31 -27.65 -15.96
C MET A 44 -12.77 -27.25 -15.69
N ALA A 45 -13.21 -27.29 -14.44
CA ALA A 45 -14.55 -26.84 -14.03
C ALA A 45 -14.65 -25.31 -13.94
N LEU A 46 -13.53 -24.58 -13.98
CA LEU A 46 -13.55 -23.11 -13.98
C LEU A 46 -14.24 -22.57 -15.24
N ALA A 47 -15.12 -21.60 -15.05
CA ALA A 47 -15.77 -20.91 -16.15
C ALA A 47 -14.71 -20.14 -16.97
N PRO A 48 -14.58 -20.40 -18.28
CA PRO A 48 -13.64 -19.65 -19.11
C PRO A 48 -14.08 -18.19 -19.23
N PRO A 49 -13.14 -17.24 -19.30
CA PRO A 49 -13.44 -15.84 -19.49
C PRO A 49 -14.13 -15.62 -20.84
N ARG A 50 -15.14 -14.73 -20.88
CA ARG A 50 -15.87 -14.43 -22.12
C ARG A 50 -15.02 -13.69 -23.17
N ARG A 51 -13.91 -13.06 -22.74
CA ARG A 51 -12.92 -12.39 -23.59
C ARG A 51 -11.53 -12.51 -22.96
N LEU A 52 -10.52 -12.76 -23.78
CA LEU A 52 -9.12 -12.73 -23.38
C LEU A 52 -8.54 -11.36 -23.71
N PHE A 53 -8.07 -10.64 -22.68
CA PHE A 53 -7.46 -9.31 -22.84
C PHE A 53 -5.97 -9.45 -23.13
N LEU A 54 -5.44 -8.68 -24.08
CA LEU A 54 -4.07 -8.86 -24.55
C LEU A 54 -3.01 -8.65 -23.45
N ASN A 55 -3.25 -7.72 -22.51
CA ASN A 55 -2.23 -7.23 -21.56
C ASN A 55 -2.69 -7.19 -20.10
N THR A 56 -3.85 -7.79 -19.76
CA THR A 56 -4.39 -7.80 -18.39
C THR A 56 -4.56 -9.24 -17.92
N ARG A 57 -4.11 -9.52 -16.68
CA ARG A 57 -4.33 -10.80 -16.02
C ARG A 57 -5.80 -10.95 -15.68
N ILE A 58 -6.31 -12.18 -15.78
CA ILE A 58 -7.67 -12.58 -15.42
C ILE A 58 -7.66 -13.18 -14.01
N PRO A 59 -7.87 -12.38 -12.94
CA PRO A 59 -7.96 -12.90 -11.59
C PRO A 59 -9.24 -13.74 -11.39
N PRO A 60 -9.23 -14.69 -10.45
CA PRO A 60 -8.07 -15.07 -9.64
C PRO A 60 -7.08 -15.97 -10.40
N VAL A 61 -7.47 -16.51 -11.57
CA VAL A 61 -6.76 -17.62 -12.24
C VAL A 61 -5.35 -17.23 -12.67
N GLU A 62 -5.22 -16.13 -13.40
CA GLU A 62 -3.92 -15.63 -13.88
C GLU A 62 -3.12 -14.90 -12.80
N THR A 63 -3.64 -14.76 -11.59
CA THR A 63 -2.91 -14.25 -10.43
C THR A 63 -2.64 -15.33 -9.38
N THR A 64 -2.93 -16.60 -9.69
CA THR A 64 -2.76 -17.72 -8.76
C THR A 64 -1.74 -18.72 -9.29
N THR A 65 -0.79 -19.07 -8.44
CA THR A 65 0.04 -20.26 -8.66
C THR A 65 -0.76 -21.49 -8.23
N PHE A 66 -0.89 -22.49 -9.10
CA PHE A 66 -1.54 -23.75 -8.79
C PHE A 66 -0.53 -24.88 -8.71
N ARG A 67 -0.78 -25.86 -7.83
CA ARG A 67 0.00 -27.09 -7.72
C ARG A 67 -0.89 -28.30 -7.97
N LEU A 68 -0.53 -29.07 -8.99
CA LEU A 68 -1.14 -30.34 -9.34
C LEU A 68 -0.21 -31.45 -8.87
N ALA A 69 -0.64 -32.23 -7.89
CA ALA A 69 0.14 -33.32 -7.33
C ALA A 69 -0.30 -34.66 -7.90
N ASN A 70 0.66 -35.56 -8.10
CA ASN A 70 0.45 -36.93 -8.55
C ASN A 70 -0.23 -37.08 -9.93
N VAL A 71 0.02 -36.14 -10.86
CA VAL A 71 -0.49 -36.21 -12.23
C VAL A 71 0.43 -37.04 -13.12
N ALA A 72 -0.14 -37.77 -14.08
CA ALA A 72 0.63 -38.54 -15.06
C ALA A 72 1.06 -37.65 -16.23
N LEU A 73 2.29 -37.82 -16.73
CA LEU A 73 2.73 -37.22 -17.98
C LEU A 73 2.24 -38.08 -19.16
N SER A 74 1.30 -37.54 -19.95
CA SER A 74 0.75 -38.22 -21.12
C SER A 74 1.61 -38.00 -22.36
N SER A 75 2.14 -36.80 -22.55
CA SER A 75 3.09 -36.48 -23.62
C SER A 75 3.97 -35.28 -23.27
N LEU A 76 5.15 -35.22 -23.88
CA LEU A 76 6.09 -34.10 -23.79
C LEU A 76 6.57 -33.78 -25.20
N THR A 77 6.34 -32.54 -25.64
CA THR A 77 6.78 -32.05 -26.95
C THR A 77 7.77 -30.91 -26.76
N ALA A 78 8.94 -31.00 -27.39
CA ALA A 78 9.84 -29.88 -27.59
C ALA A 78 9.42 -29.15 -28.87
N ASN A 79 9.17 -27.85 -28.78
CA ASN A 79 8.81 -27.03 -29.93
C ASN A 79 10.07 -26.41 -30.56
N ALA A 80 9.95 -25.91 -31.79
CA ALA A 80 11.08 -25.36 -32.54
C ALA A 80 11.62 -24.03 -31.97
N ASP A 81 10.83 -23.36 -31.12
CA ASP A 81 11.15 -22.14 -30.39
C ASP A 81 11.83 -22.42 -29.02
N GLY A 82 12.19 -23.68 -28.74
CA GLY A 82 12.85 -24.08 -27.50
C GLY A 82 11.88 -24.42 -26.37
N ASP A 83 10.60 -24.04 -26.46
CA ASP A 83 9.60 -24.30 -25.44
C ASP A 83 9.28 -25.80 -25.30
N TYR A 84 9.02 -26.24 -24.06
CA TYR A 84 8.40 -27.54 -23.82
C TYR A 84 6.91 -27.42 -23.53
N ARG A 85 6.10 -28.26 -24.20
CA ARG A 85 4.69 -28.49 -23.87
C ARG A 85 4.54 -29.87 -23.22
N LEU A 86 4.09 -29.89 -21.98
CA LEU A 86 3.70 -31.09 -21.26
C LEU A 86 2.18 -31.24 -21.34
N THR A 87 1.70 -32.44 -21.64
CA THR A 87 0.31 -32.83 -21.42
C THR A 87 0.24 -33.67 -20.15
N VAL A 88 -0.47 -33.19 -19.14
CA VAL A 88 -0.67 -33.90 -17.87
C VAL A 88 -2.09 -34.45 -17.76
N SER A 89 -2.26 -35.60 -17.12
CA SER A 89 -3.55 -36.26 -16.90
C SER A 89 -3.73 -36.70 -15.44
N ASP A 90 -4.98 -36.69 -14.99
CA ASP A 90 -5.38 -37.19 -13.67
C ASP A 90 -5.76 -38.68 -13.67
N GLY A 91 -5.66 -39.36 -14.82
CA GLY A 91 -6.05 -40.76 -14.99
C GLY A 91 -7.57 -41.00 -15.07
N HIS A 92 -8.39 -39.95 -14.99
CA HIS A 92 -9.86 -40.02 -15.00
C HIS A 92 -10.46 -39.38 -16.26
N GLY A 93 -9.66 -39.26 -17.33
CA GLY A 93 -10.09 -38.71 -18.61
C GLY A 93 -9.97 -37.19 -18.73
N HIS A 94 -9.41 -36.50 -17.72
CA HIS A 94 -9.06 -35.09 -17.81
C HIS A 94 -7.60 -34.92 -18.22
N THR A 95 -7.34 -33.96 -19.11
CA THR A 95 -6.02 -33.55 -19.55
C THR A 95 -5.92 -32.03 -19.63
N MET A 96 -4.73 -31.50 -19.38
CA MET A 96 -4.43 -30.08 -19.60
C MET A 96 -2.98 -29.88 -20.03
N PHE A 97 -2.71 -28.73 -20.63
CA PHE A 97 -1.34 -28.33 -20.95
C PHE A 97 -0.65 -27.65 -19.78
N VAL A 98 0.66 -27.87 -19.72
CA VAL A 98 1.60 -27.16 -18.86
C VAL A 98 2.78 -26.75 -19.74
N LYS A 99 3.10 -25.46 -19.74
CA LYS A 99 4.08 -24.86 -20.66
C LYS A 99 5.33 -24.45 -19.91
N SER A 100 6.48 -24.93 -20.36
CA SER A 100 7.79 -24.57 -19.83
C SER A 100 8.54 -23.78 -20.91
N PRO A 101 8.48 -22.43 -20.87
CA PRO A 101 9.09 -21.61 -21.90
C PRO A 101 10.61 -21.67 -21.90
N ASP A 102 11.23 -21.45 -23.05
CA ASP A 102 12.67 -21.25 -23.15
C ASP A 102 13.09 -20.03 -22.29
N PRO A 103 14.13 -20.15 -21.45
CA PRO A 103 14.55 -19.05 -20.59
C PRO A 103 14.86 -17.75 -21.34
N SER A 104 15.38 -17.82 -22.56
CA SER A 104 15.67 -16.63 -23.37
C SER A 104 14.42 -15.80 -23.68
N CYS A 105 13.24 -16.45 -23.73
CA CYS A 105 11.96 -15.80 -23.94
C CYS A 105 11.30 -15.27 -22.65
N ALA A 106 11.90 -15.53 -21.48
CA ALA A 106 11.43 -15.09 -20.17
C ALA A 106 12.30 -14.00 -19.52
N THR A 107 13.24 -13.39 -20.26
CA THR A 107 14.30 -12.49 -19.74
C THR A 107 13.82 -11.26 -18.94
N GLY A 108 12.51 -10.91 -18.99
CA GLY A 108 11.89 -9.85 -18.17
C GLY A 108 10.94 -10.34 -17.06
N SER A 109 10.88 -11.65 -16.81
CA SER A 109 9.94 -12.25 -15.86
C SER A 109 10.38 -12.06 -14.41
N LEU A 110 9.43 -11.70 -13.52
CA LEU A 110 9.65 -11.77 -12.06
C LEU A 110 9.93 -13.21 -11.59
N PHE A 111 9.61 -14.21 -12.41
CA PHE A 111 9.75 -15.63 -12.13
C PHE A 111 10.91 -16.27 -12.92
N PHE A 112 11.78 -15.47 -13.55
CA PHE A 112 12.83 -15.94 -14.46
C PHE A 112 13.65 -17.13 -13.92
N THR A 113 14.09 -17.08 -12.66
CA THR A 113 14.86 -18.16 -12.04
C THR A 113 14.05 -19.45 -11.93
N LYS A 114 12.78 -19.36 -11.53
CA LYS A 114 11.88 -20.52 -11.41
C LYS A 114 11.57 -21.13 -12.77
N ILE A 115 11.29 -20.29 -13.77
CA ILE A 115 11.10 -20.71 -15.17
C ILE A 115 12.33 -21.44 -15.69
N SER A 116 13.53 -20.87 -15.46
CA SER A 116 14.80 -21.45 -15.89
C SER A 116 15.07 -22.81 -15.25
N SER A 117 14.87 -22.94 -13.94
CA SER A 117 15.05 -24.21 -13.22
C SER A 117 14.00 -25.25 -13.62
N ALA A 118 12.74 -24.85 -13.83
CA ALA A 118 11.68 -25.73 -14.30
C ALA A 118 11.99 -26.25 -15.71
N HIS A 119 12.46 -25.39 -16.61
CA HIS A 119 12.85 -25.75 -17.97
C HIS A 119 13.98 -26.79 -18.01
N GLN A 120 15.01 -26.62 -17.19
CA GLN A 120 16.08 -27.61 -17.04
C GLN A 120 15.58 -28.95 -16.48
N SER A 121 14.62 -28.90 -15.55
CA SER A 121 13.99 -30.10 -14.98
C SER A 121 13.17 -30.86 -16.03
N VAL A 122 12.48 -30.15 -16.92
CA VAL A 122 11.76 -30.75 -18.05
C VAL A 122 12.73 -31.36 -19.07
N ALA A 123 13.82 -30.67 -19.41
CA ALA A 123 14.85 -31.20 -20.31
C ALA A 123 15.46 -32.51 -19.76
N SER A 124 15.67 -32.58 -18.45
CA SER A 124 16.15 -33.78 -17.76
C SER A 124 15.12 -34.92 -17.79
N LEU A 125 13.82 -34.59 -17.64
CA LEU A 125 12.72 -35.54 -17.72
C LEU A 125 12.54 -36.10 -19.15
N ALA A 126 12.76 -35.28 -20.18
CA ALA A 126 12.69 -35.71 -21.59
C ALA A 126 13.69 -36.83 -21.92
N LEU A 127 14.80 -36.89 -21.19
CA LEU A 127 15.83 -37.91 -21.32
C LEU A 127 15.50 -39.20 -20.53
N GLN A 128 14.44 -39.23 -19.72
CA GLN A 128 14.08 -40.33 -18.83
C GLN A 128 12.71 -40.94 -19.23
N ILE A 129 12.68 -42.21 -19.65
CA ILE A 129 11.45 -42.86 -20.12
C ILE A 129 10.58 -43.34 -18.93
N ARG A 130 9.47 -42.61 -18.71
CA ARG A 130 8.13 -42.99 -18.18
C ARG A 130 7.92 -43.43 -16.71
N GLY A 131 6.78 -42.94 -16.18
CA GLY A 131 5.88 -43.69 -15.30
C GLY A 131 5.66 -43.10 -13.90
N ALA A 132 6.60 -42.28 -13.42
CA ALA A 132 6.47 -41.67 -12.10
C ALA A 132 5.44 -40.54 -12.13
N PRO A 133 4.56 -40.45 -11.11
CA PRO A 133 3.68 -39.30 -10.95
C PRO A 133 4.49 -38.01 -10.84
N LEU A 134 3.97 -36.94 -11.44
CA LEU A 134 4.54 -35.61 -11.39
C LEU A 134 3.80 -34.75 -10.37
N THR A 135 4.55 -33.87 -9.72
CA THR A 135 3.99 -32.66 -9.12
C THR A 135 4.47 -31.46 -9.92
N VAL A 136 3.53 -30.72 -10.50
CA VAL A 136 3.81 -29.51 -11.29
C VAL A 136 3.20 -28.30 -10.59
N THR A 137 3.95 -27.20 -10.56
CA THR A 137 3.50 -25.92 -10.04
C THR A 137 3.70 -24.86 -11.10
N GLY A 138 2.68 -24.07 -11.39
CA GLY A 138 2.73 -23.03 -12.41
C GLY A 138 1.61 -22.01 -12.24
N ILE A 139 1.69 -20.89 -12.97
CA ILE A 139 0.66 -19.85 -12.94
C ILE A 139 -0.51 -20.29 -13.80
N GLY A 140 -1.74 -20.18 -13.30
CA GLY A 140 -2.93 -20.46 -14.13
C GLY A 140 -3.02 -19.49 -15.31
N PHE A 141 -3.44 -19.97 -16.48
CA PHE A 141 -3.59 -19.12 -17.66
C PHE A 141 -4.70 -19.62 -18.56
N PHE A 142 -5.59 -18.73 -19.01
CA PHE A 142 -6.57 -19.07 -20.04
C PHE A 142 -6.01 -18.73 -21.42
N ASP A 143 -5.76 -19.78 -22.20
CA ASP A 143 -5.31 -19.65 -23.58
C ASP A 143 -6.48 -19.75 -24.57
N PHE A 144 -6.23 -19.37 -25.82
CA PHE A 144 -7.19 -19.58 -26.89
C PHE A 144 -7.51 -21.07 -27.04
N ILE A 145 -8.81 -21.39 -27.11
CA ILE A 145 -9.28 -22.76 -27.28
C ILE A 145 -9.03 -23.16 -28.74
N SER A 146 -8.28 -24.24 -28.92
CA SER A 146 -8.00 -24.88 -30.21
C SER A 146 -8.71 -26.23 -30.31
N ASP A 147 -8.59 -26.89 -31.47
CA ASP A 147 -9.06 -28.27 -31.68
C ASP A 147 -8.05 -29.33 -31.20
N ALA A 148 -6.99 -28.92 -30.50
CA ALA A 148 -6.00 -29.84 -29.95
C ALA A 148 -6.64 -30.80 -28.92
N LYS A 149 -6.60 -32.09 -29.23
CA LYS A 149 -7.25 -33.19 -28.50
C LYS A 149 -7.03 -33.18 -26.98
N ASP A 150 -5.84 -32.79 -26.54
CA ASP A 150 -5.43 -32.90 -25.13
C ASP A 150 -5.45 -31.55 -24.38
N GLN A 151 -5.87 -30.46 -25.05
CA GLN A 151 -6.08 -29.16 -24.39
C GLN A 151 -7.27 -29.26 -23.43
N ALA A 152 -7.19 -28.57 -22.29
CA ALA A 152 -8.35 -28.45 -21.42
C ALA A 152 -9.51 -27.77 -22.16
N LYS A 153 -10.72 -28.33 -22.04
CA LYS A 153 -11.90 -27.86 -22.81
C LYS A 153 -12.32 -26.41 -22.51
N ASN A 154 -11.97 -25.88 -21.35
CA ASN A 154 -12.18 -24.49 -20.97
C ASN A 154 -10.95 -23.60 -21.27
N GLY A 155 -9.93 -24.11 -21.97
CA GLY A 155 -8.73 -23.36 -22.34
C GLY A 155 -7.73 -23.13 -21.21
N ILE A 156 -7.94 -23.69 -20.00
CA ILE A 156 -6.99 -23.52 -18.90
C ILE A 156 -5.68 -24.29 -19.13
N GLU A 157 -4.56 -23.64 -18.87
CA GLU A 157 -3.23 -24.23 -18.80
C GLU A 157 -2.44 -23.68 -17.62
N LEU A 158 -1.29 -24.29 -17.31
CA LEU A 158 -0.29 -23.65 -16.44
C LEU A 158 0.82 -23.04 -17.30
N HIS A 159 0.93 -21.72 -17.29
CA HIS A 159 1.87 -20.95 -18.10
C HIS A 159 2.31 -19.67 -17.34
N PRO A 160 3.57 -19.58 -16.91
CA PRO A 160 4.65 -20.54 -17.09
C PRO A 160 4.66 -21.60 -15.99
N LEU A 161 5.28 -22.74 -16.29
CA LEU A 161 5.70 -23.72 -15.30
C LEU A 161 6.79 -23.11 -14.41
N LEU A 162 6.61 -23.20 -13.10
CA LEU A 162 7.51 -22.62 -12.10
C LEU A 162 8.31 -23.68 -11.32
N SER A 163 7.79 -24.90 -11.20
CA SER A 163 8.57 -26.02 -10.66
C SER A 163 7.98 -27.36 -11.09
N LEU A 164 8.86 -28.34 -11.31
CA LEU A 164 8.49 -29.72 -11.60
C LEU A 164 9.27 -30.67 -10.70
N CYS A 165 8.57 -31.70 -10.22
CA CYS A 165 9.14 -32.75 -9.39
C CYS A 165 8.56 -34.12 -9.79
N THR A 166 9.38 -35.17 -9.71
CA THR A 166 9.01 -36.57 -10.00
C THR A 166 8.92 -37.38 -8.70
N GLY A 167 7.87 -38.20 -8.57
CA GLY A 167 7.62 -39.06 -7.41
C GLY A 167 6.34 -38.73 -6.66
N LEU A 168 5.86 -39.69 -5.84
CA LEU A 168 4.63 -39.54 -5.07
C LEU A 168 4.77 -38.42 -4.04
N ASN A 169 3.82 -37.47 -4.06
CA ASN A 169 3.72 -36.36 -3.12
C ASN A 169 4.98 -35.47 -3.02
N CYS A 170 5.85 -35.54 -4.01
CA CYS A 170 7.09 -34.78 -3.97
C CYS A 170 6.78 -33.28 -4.10
N GLY A 171 7.36 -32.45 -3.21
CA GLY A 171 7.05 -31.02 -3.13
C GLY A 171 5.86 -30.63 -2.23
N ARG A 172 5.27 -31.56 -1.46
CA ARG A 172 4.34 -31.23 -0.36
C ARG A 172 5.07 -31.05 0.97
N SER A 173 4.79 -29.94 1.67
CA SER A 173 4.99 -29.86 3.13
C SER A 173 3.92 -30.70 3.86
N PRO A 174 4.15 -31.19 5.10
CA PRO A 174 3.18 -32.02 5.81
C PRO A 174 1.80 -31.35 5.91
N ALA A 175 0.77 -32.07 5.48
CA ALA A 175 -0.56 -31.51 5.20
C ALA A 175 -1.36 -31.16 6.47
N ARG A 176 -2.01 -29.99 6.46
CA ARG A 176 -3.26 -29.74 7.20
C ARG A 176 -4.44 -30.16 6.31
N ALA A 177 -5.50 -30.69 6.91
CA ALA A 177 -6.62 -31.36 6.24
C ALA A 177 -7.30 -30.57 5.09
N PRO A 178 -7.91 -31.25 4.09
CA PRO A 178 -8.37 -30.65 2.84
C PRO A 178 -9.55 -29.71 3.04
N GLN A 179 -9.55 -28.55 2.40
CA GLN A 179 -10.75 -27.72 2.24
C GLN A 179 -11.51 -28.18 1.00
N VAL A 180 -12.78 -28.56 1.20
CA VAL A 180 -13.71 -28.99 0.17
C VAL A 180 -14.28 -27.76 -0.55
N LEU A 181 -14.15 -27.71 -1.87
CA LEU A 181 -14.89 -26.80 -2.75
C LEU A 181 -16.39 -27.16 -2.71
N PRO A 182 -17.32 -26.20 -2.47
CA PRO A 182 -18.75 -26.51 -2.49
C PRO A 182 -19.24 -26.71 -3.93
N ASN A 183 -19.64 -27.94 -4.23
CA ASN A 183 -20.15 -28.38 -5.54
C ASN A 183 -21.69 -28.33 -5.59
N SER A 184 -22.22 -28.19 -6.80
CA SER A 184 -23.64 -28.14 -7.19
C SER A 184 -24.38 -29.50 -7.17
N THR A 185 -25.70 -29.47 -6.86
CA THR A 185 -26.89 -30.16 -7.46
C THR A 185 -27.89 -30.75 -6.42
N PRO A 186 -29.14 -31.15 -6.80
CA PRO A 186 -30.40 -30.38 -6.93
C PRO A 186 -31.48 -30.78 -5.86
N PRO A 187 -32.70 -30.19 -5.81
CA PRO A 187 -33.57 -30.28 -4.62
C PRO A 187 -34.49 -31.52 -4.63
N PRO A 188 -34.83 -32.09 -3.46
CA PRO A 188 -36.01 -32.93 -3.30
C PRO A 188 -37.20 -32.13 -2.71
N THR A 189 -38.38 -32.42 -3.24
CA THR A 189 -39.71 -31.93 -2.82
C THR A 189 -40.13 -32.43 -1.43
N PRO A 190 -41.05 -31.72 -0.72
CA PRO A 190 -41.45 -32.03 0.66
C PRO A 190 -42.65 -33.00 0.74
N PRO A 191 -42.87 -33.61 1.93
CA PRO A 191 -44.22 -33.54 2.48
C PRO A 191 -44.30 -33.34 4.02
N ALA A 192 -45.27 -32.48 4.39
CA ALA A 192 -46.23 -32.52 5.50
C ALA A 192 -45.91 -33.13 6.90
N SER A 193 -46.06 -32.24 7.90
CA SER A 193 -46.90 -32.35 9.12
C SER A 193 -46.62 -33.42 10.21
N LEU A 194 -46.35 -32.98 11.45
CA LEU A 194 -47.28 -32.97 12.61
C LEU A 194 -46.55 -32.85 13.98
N SER A 195 -47.09 -31.96 14.80
CA SER A 195 -47.12 -31.86 16.28
C SER A 195 -46.64 -33.07 17.12
N SER A 196 -45.86 -32.82 18.18
CA SER A 196 -46.32 -33.00 19.58
C SER A 196 -45.29 -32.59 20.65
N SER A 197 -45.84 -32.17 21.79
CA SER A 197 -45.24 -31.64 23.01
C SER A 197 -44.64 -32.74 23.92
N THR A 198 -43.58 -32.45 24.71
CA THR A 198 -43.63 -32.51 26.20
C THR A 198 -42.32 -32.09 26.93
N ALA A 199 -42.55 -31.21 27.91
CA ALA A 199 -41.88 -30.89 29.20
C ALA A 199 -40.46 -31.36 29.62
N GLN A 200 -39.63 -30.34 29.92
CA GLN A 200 -38.84 -30.04 31.14
C GLN A 200 -38.09 -31.14 31.93
N VAL A 201 -36.78 -30.90 32.12
CA VAL A 201 -36.09 -30.96 33.43
C VAL A 201 -35.07 -29.82 33.53
N VAL A 202 -35.22 -28.96 34.54
CA VAL A 202 -34.32 -27.84 34.87
C VAL A 202 -33.34 -28.29 35.96
N ARG A 203 -32.03 -28.11 35.74
CA ARG A 203 -30.99 -28.06 36.80
C ARG A 203 -30.16 -26.79 36.59
N PRO A 204 -29.83 -26.01 37.64
CA PRO A 204 -29.11 -24.75 37.47
C PRO A 204 -27.62 -25.04 37.22
N LEU A 205 -27.11 -24.60 36.07
CA LEU A 205 -25.68 -24.58 35.77
C LEU A 205 -25.13 -23.20 36.13
N ARG A 206 -24.15 -23.24 37.03
CA ARG A 206 -23.26 -22.17 37.46
C ARG A 206 -22.69 -21.43 36.25
N ALA A 207 -22.94 -20.12 36.19
CA ALA A 207 -22.46 -19.24 35.13
C ALA A 207 -20.92 -19.25 35.08
N THR A 208 -20.36 -19.88 34.05
CA THR A 208 -19.02 -19.57 33.56
C THR A 208 -19.13 -18.31 32.72
N ALA A 209 -18.51 -17.23 33.18
CA ALA A 209 -18.38 -15.99 32.41
C ALA A 209 -17.69 -16.31 31.08
N THR A 210 -18.43 -16.16 30.00
CA THR A 210 -17.91 -16.13 28.64
C THR A 210 -17.00 -14.91 28.52
N PRO A 211 -15.76 -15.04 27.99
CA PRO A 211 -14.96 -13.86 27.70
C PRO A 211 -15.74 -12.99 26.73
N THR A 212 -16.00 -11.75 27.13
CA THR A 212 -16.56 -10.71 26.27
C THR A 212 -15.74 -10.68 24.97
N PRO A 213 -16.36 -10.78 23.78
CA PRO A 213 -15.62 -10.58 22.55
C PRO A 213 -15.03 -9.18 22.61
N THR A 214 -13.70 -9.09 22.59
CA THR A 214 -12.99 -7.84 22.38
C THR A 214 -13.57 -7.22 21.12
N ALA A 215 -14.27 -6.10 21.26
CA ALA A 215 -14.82 -5.37 20.13
C ALA A 215 -13.68 -5.11 19.14
N THR A 216 -13.89 -5.54 17.89
CA THR A 216 -13.03 -5.16 16.77
C THR A 216 -12.86 -3.64 16.81
N PRO A 217 -11.63 -3.10 16.70
CA PRO A 217 -11.43 -1.66 16.64
C PRO A 217 -12.33 -1.08 15.55
N VAL A 218 -13.25 -0.19 15.91
CA VAL A 218 -14.12 0.50 14.95
C VAL A 218 -13.22 1.40 14.10
N SER A 219 -13.35 1.37 12.77
CA SER A 219 -12.55 2.25 11.93
C SER A 219 -12.80 3.73 12.25
N ALA A 220 -11.76 4.54 12.15
CA ALA A 220 -11.84 5.98 12.42
C ALA A 220 -12.84 6.66 11.46
N TYR A 221 -12.84 6.21 10.20
CA TYR A 221 -13.79 6.66 9.19
C TYR A 221 -15.24 6.34 9.57
N ARG A 222 -15.54 5.08 9.91
CA ARG A 222 -16.88 4.66 10.34
C ARG A 222 -17.37 5.46 11.53
N SER A 223 -16.48 5.73 12.48
CA SER A 223 -16.80 6.54 13.65
C SER A 223 -17.14 7.98 13.28
N ALA A 224 -16.38 8.60 12.37
CA ALA A 224 -16.63 9.95 11.88
C ALA A 224 -17.99 10.06 11.14
N VAL A 225 -18.26 9.12 10.22
CA VAL A 225 -19.53 9.02 9.50
C VAL A 225 -20.70 8.89 10.48
N LEU A 226 -20.62 7.97 11.45
CA LEU A 226 -21.71 7.74 12.41
C LEU A 226 -21.95 8.94 13.35
N VAL A 227 -20.91 9.69 13.72
CA VAL A 227 -21.05 10.95 14.48
C VAL A 227 -21.91 11.96 13.70
N ASP A 228 -21.82 11.94 12.38
CA ASP A 228 -22.62 12.78 11.51
C ASP A 228 -24.00 12.23 11.16
N ALA A 229 -24.43 11.11 11.75
CA ALA A 229 -25.80 10.59 11.69
C ALA A 229 -26.36 10.48 10.25
N PRO A 230 -25.76 9.62 9.39
CA PRO A 230 -26.30 9.32 8.08
C PRO A 230 -27.67 8.64 8.21
N SER A 231 -28.58 8.93 7.27
CA SER A 231 -29.87 8.23 7.19
C SER A 231 -29.74 6.83 6.60
N ASN A 232 -28.71 6.60 5.79
CA ASN A 232 -28.36 5.32 5.19
C ASN A 232 -26.84 5.26 5.12
N TYR A 233 -26.24 4.12 5.49
CA TYR A 233 -24.80 3.94 5.40
C TYR A 233 -24.48 2.47 5.20
N TYR A 234 -23.72 2.15 4.16
CA TYR A 234 -23.33 0.78 3.85
C TYR A 234 -21.81 0.71 3.77
N ARG A 235 -21.22 -0.21 4.52
CA ARG A 235 -19.77 -0.48 4.48
C ARG A 235 -19.37 -1.26 3.24
N LEU A 236 -20.29 -2.07 2.70
CA LEU A 236 -20.06 -2.94 1.54
C LEU A 236 -18.97 -4.01 1.78
N ASP A 237 -18.81 -4.41 3.05
CA ASP A 237 -17.84 -5.37 3.57
C ASP A 237 -18.37 -6.81 3.59
N GLU A 238 -19.56 -7.05 3.03
CA GLU A 238 -20.14 -8.39 2.96
C GLU A 238 -19.20 -9.32 2.21
N LYS A 239 -19.12 -10.57 2.69
CA LYS A 239 -18.28 -11.62 2.08
C LYS A 239 -19.08 -12.58 1.19
N SER A 240 -20.41 -12.55 1.32
CA SER A 240 -21.38 -13.35 0.56
C SER A 240 -22.82 -12.90 0.87
N GLY A 241 -23.78 -13.43 0.10
CA GLY A 241 -25.21 -13.22 0.34
C GLY A 241 -25.76 -11.95 -0.31
N THR A 242 -27.08 -11.87 -0.44
CA THR A 242 -27.76 -10.76 -1.15
C THR A 242 -28.25 -9.65 -0.22
N THR A 243 -28.10 -9.78 1.09
CA THR A 243 -28.47 -8.74 2.06
C THR A 243 -27.25 -7.89 2.38
N ILE A 244 -27.36 -6.59 2.16
CA ILE A 244 -26.32 -5.59 2.44
C ILE A 244 -26.70 -4.88 3.74
N ALA A 245 -25.81 -4.93 4.74
CA ALA A 245 -26.11 -4.45 6.08
C ALA A 245 -26.11 -2.91 6.14
N ASP A 246 -27.18 -2.34 6.68
CA ASP A 246 -27.24 -0.93 7.01
C ASP A 246 -26.46 -0.65 8.30
N SER A 247 -25.31 -0.01 8.15
CA SER A 247 -24.40 0.37 9.22
C SER A 247 -24.82 1.65 9.95
N SER A 248 -25.84 2.39 9.48
CA SER A 248 -26.34 3.58 10.17
C SER A 248 -27.08 3.26 11.48
N GLY A 249 -27.54 2.01 11.65
CA GLY A 249 -28.33 1.57 12.80
C GLY A 249 -29.85 1.73 12.62
N HIS A 250 -30.32 2.10 11.42
CA HIS A 250 -31.74 2.26 11.12
C HIS A 250 -32.41 1.02 10.54
N GLY A 251 -31.65 -0.05 10.26
CA GLY A 251 -32.17 -1.32 9.77
C GLY A 251 -32.65 -1.27 8.31
N LEU A 252 -32.18 -0.28 7.54
CA LEU A 252 -32.52 -0.08 6.13
C LEU A 252 -31.63 -0.92 5.21
N ASN A 253 -31.53 -2.22 5.50
CA ASN A 253 -30.67 -3.15 4.76
C ASN A 253 -30.97 -3.09 3.25
N GLY A 254 -29.91 -3.12 2.45
CA GLY A 254 -30.00 -3.19 1.00
C GLY A 254 -30.14 -4.63 0.51
N THR A 255 -30.63 -4.76 -0.72
CA THR A 255 -30.65 -6.02 -1.47
C THR A 255 -29.73 -5.89 -2.67
N LEU A 256 -28.71 -6.74 -2.73
CA LEU A 256 -27.87 -6.90 -3.91
C LEU A 256 -28.65 -7.59 -5.04
N ASN A 257 -28.56 -7.01 -6.23
CA ASN A 257 -29.09 -7.55 -7.46
C ASN A 257 -27.91 -7.87 -8.39
N GLY A 258 -27.99 -8.99 -9.11
CA GLY A 258 -26.94 -9.45 -10.00
C GLY A 258 -25.78 -10.15 -9.29
N THR A 259 -24.57 -9.99 -9.83
CA THR A 259 -23.37 -10.69 -9.34
C THR A 259 -22.25 -9.70 -9.06
N ALA A 260 -22.11 -9.32 -7.80
CA ALA A 260 -20.98 -8.53 -7.31
C ALA A 260 -19.77 -9.40 -6.95
N THR A 261 -18.58 -8.79 -6.97
CA THR A 261 -17.41 -9.34 -6.28
C THR A 261 -17.32 -8.69 -4.91
N TYR A 262 -17.40 -9.52 -3.88
CA TYR A 262 -17.36 -9.14 -2.47
C TYR A 262 -15.93 -8.89 -1.99
N ASN A 263 -15.79 -8.04 -0.98
CA ASN A 263 -14.56 -7.88 -0.20
C ASN A 263 -13.32 -7.67 -1.10
N VAL A 264 -13.46 -6.85 -2.14
CA VAL A 264 -12.29 -6.33 -2.87
C VAL A 264 -11.56 -5.33 -1.97
N VAL A 265 -10.32 -4.97 -2.31
CA VAL A 265 -9.54 -4.00 -1.52
C VAL A 265 -10.36 -2.72 -1.35
N GLY A 266 -10.64 -2.36 -0.10
CA GLY A 266 -11.39 -1.17 0.28
C GLY A 266 -10.63 0.13 0.03
N ALA A 267 -11.35 1.24 0.11
CA ALA A 267 -10.81 2.59 -0.05
C ALA A 267 -10.04 3.06 1.19
N LEU A 268 -10.40 2.56 2.37
CA LEU A 268 -9.90 3.04 3.65
C LEU A 268 -8.56 2.39 4.03
N SER A 269 -7.55 3.21 4.32
CA SER A 269 -6.21 2.71 4.65
C SER A 269 -6.16 2.10 6.06
N GLY A 270 -5.66 0.86 6.16
CA GLY A 270 -5.54 0.14 7.43
C GLY A 270 -6.85 -0.39 7.98
N ASP A 271 -7.96 -0.22 7.24
CA ASP A 271 -9.23 -0.84 7.54
C ASP A 271 -9.23 -2.28 7.00
N PRO A 272 -9.53 -3.29 7.82
CA PRO A 272 -9.64 -4.67 7.35
C PRO A 272 -10.91 -4.92 6.50
N ASP A 273 -11.87 -3.98 6.51
CA ASP A 273 -13.10 -4.09 5.74
C ASP A 273 -12.83 -3.79 4.25
N GLY A 274 -13.42 -4.60 3.38
CA GLY A 274 -13.30 -4.47 1.93
C GLY A 274 -14.46 -3.68 1.33
N ALA A 275 -14.33 -3.38 0.04
CA ALA A 275 -15.38 -2.78 -0.78
C ALA A 275 -16.12 -3.83 -1.61
N MET A 276 -17.13 -3.38 -2.35
CA MET A 276 -17.84 -4.21 -3.32
C MET A 276 -17.54 -3.77 -4.76
N SER A 277 -17.23 -4.73 -5.63
CA SER A 277 -17.03 -4.49 -7.07
C SER A 277 -18.29 -4.78 -7.88
N PHE A 278 -18.65 -3.82 -8.72
CA PHE A 278 -19.76 -3.81 -9.65
C PHE A 278 -19.24 -4.04 -11.07
N ASN A 279 -20.01 -4.78 -11.86
CA ASN A 279 -19.56 -5.31 -13.15
C ASN A 279 -20.03 -4.52 -14.37
N GLY A 280 -20.70 -3.37 -14.19
CA GLY A 280 -21.21 -2.53 -15.28
C GLY A 280 -22.32 -3.12 -16.14
N THR A 281 -22.81 -4.32 -15.83
CA THR A 281 -23.74 -5.05 -16.73
C THR A 281 -25.02 -5.50 -16.07
N ASN A 282 -24.98 -5.97 -14.82
CA ASN A 282 -26.18 -6.38 -14.10
C ASN A 282 -26.10 -6.25 -12.58
N THR A 283 -25.11 -5.55 -12.04
CA THR A 283 -24.89 -5.47 -10.58
C THR A 283 -25.29 -4.13 -10.01
N TRP A 284 -26.11 -4.13 -8.96
CA TRP A 284 -26.45 -2.94 -8.18
C TRP A 284 -27.06 -3.33 -6.83
N ILE A 285 -27.10 -2.41 -5.88
CA ILE A 285 -27.82 -2.58 -4.61
C ILE A 285 -29.06 -1.71 -4.63
N THR A 286 -30.17 -2.23 -4.12
CA THR A 286 -31.42 -1.48 -3.92
C THR A 286 -31.74 -1.45 -2.44
N ALA A 287 -31.95 -0.26 -1.88
CA ALA A 287 -32.31 -0.06 -0.49
C ALA A 287 -33.43 0.97 -0.35
N THR A 288 -34.01 1.04 0.84
CA THR A 288 -35.01 2.07 1.17
C THR A 288 -34.30 3.29 1.76
N ALA A 289 -34.53 4.46 1.17
CA ALA A 289 -34.16 5.74 1.77
C ALA A 289 -35.31 6.30 2.60
N SER A 290 -34.99 6.99 3.69
CA SER A 290 -35.98 7.70 4.52
C SER A 290 -36.44 9.05 3.92
N GLY A 291 -36.20 9.26 2.63
CA GLY A 291 -36.43 10.51 1.89
C GLY A 291 -35.38 11.59 2.19
N LEU A 292 -34.96 12.36 1.18
CA LEU A 292 -33.88 13.36 1.31
C LEU A 292 -34.32 14.65 2.03
N GLY A 293 -35.58 15.07 1.85
CA GLY A 293 -36.04 16.37 2.35
C GLY A 293 -35.56 17.54 1.49
N SER A 294 -35.51 18.75 2.08
CA SER A 294 -35.11 19.98 1.38
C SER A 294 -33.61 20.28 1.41
N LYS A 295 -32.84 19.53 2.21
CA LYS A 295 -31.38 19.62 2.32
C LYS A 295 -30.80 18.22 2.49
N TYR A 296 -29.73 17.90 1.79
CA TYR A 296 -29.18 16.55 1.80
C TYR A 296 -27.72 16.51 1.37
N SER A 297 -27.04 15.40 1.67
CA SER A 297 -25.69 15.11 1.19
C SER A 297 -25.53 13.64 0.85
N PHE A 298 -24.77 13.33 -0.20
CA PHE A 298 -24.33 11.97 -0.55
C PHE A 298 -22.82 11.92 -0.41
N GLU A 299 -22.27 10.84 0.14
CA GLU A 299 -20.84 10.54 0.08
C GLU A 299 -20.61 9.08 -0.31
N ALA A 300 -19.50 8.80 -1.00
CA ALA A 300 -19.01 7.45 -1.25
C ALA A 300 -17.54 7.52 -1.66
N TRP A 301 -16.80 6.43 -1.45
CA TRP A 301 -15.57 6.19 -2.19
C TRP A 301 -15.90 5.37 -3.44
N ALA A 302 -15.37 5.78 -4.60
CA ALA A 302 -15.62 5.09 -5.85
C ALA A 302 -14.32 4.99 -6.65
N LYS A 303 -14.05 3.80 -7.18
CA LYS A 303 -12.92 3.49 -8.06
C LYS A 303 -13.42 2.92 -9.37
N THR A 304 -13.09 3.57 -10.47
CA THR A 304 -13.44 3.10 -11.82
C THR A 304 -12.39 3.54 -12.83
N GLY A 305 -12.29 2.81 -13.94
CA GLY A 305 -11.32 3.08 -15.01
C GLY A 305 -11.83 2.75 -16.41
N TYR A 306 -13.16 2.63 -16.59
CA TYR A 306 -13.77 2.13 -17.82
C TYR A 306 -14.94 3.01 -18.27
N ASN A 307 -14.80 3.66 -19.44
CA ASN A 307 -15.77 4.61 -19.99
C ASN A 307 -16.87 3.92 -20.85
N PRO A 308 -18.17 4.27 -20.72
CA PRO A 308 -18.73 5.31 -19.85
C PRO A 308 -19.19 4.76 -18.50
N GLU A 309 -18.66 5.38 -17.45
CA GLU A 309 -18.82 4.96 -16.06
C GLU A 309 -20.27 5.23 -15.59
N GLY A 310 -20.69 4.63 -14.47
CA GLY A 310 -22.09 4.61 -14.05
C GLY A 310 -22.43 5.42 -12.80
N HIS A 311 -23.64 5.22 -12.30
CA HIS A 311 -24.14 5.90 -11.10
C HIS A 311 -23.62 5.24 -9.82
N VAL A 312 -23.01 6.05 -8.94
CA VAL A 312 -22.48 5.61 -7.65
C VAL A 312 -23.61 5.52 -6.64
N ILE A 313 -24.35 6.62 -6.43
CA ILE A 313 -25.55 6.69 -5.58
C ILE A 313 -26.67 7.36 -6.37
N ASP A 314 -27.85 6.75 -6.36
CA ASP A 314 -29.09 7.32 -6.91
C ASP A 314 -30.20 7.22 -5.86
N VAL A 315 -30.60 8.36 -5.30
CA VAL A 315 -31.83 8.48 -4.52
C VAL A 315 -32.82 9.24 -5.38
N SER A 316 -33.54 8.48 -6.21
CA SER A 316 -34.26 9.00 -7.37
C SER A 316 -35.12 10.23 -7.05
N PRO A 317 -34.99 11.33 -7.81
CA PRO A 317 -34.23 11.46 -9.06
C PRO A 317 -32.81 12.00 -8.85
N GLN A 318 -32.34 12.15 -7.62
CA GLN A 318 -31.05 12.74 -7.28
C GLN A 318 -29.91 11.74 -7.42
N GLN A 319 -28.84 12.15 -8.10
CA GLN A 319 -27.77 11.29 -8.58
C GLN A 319 -26.41 11.81 -8.14
N LEU A 320 -25.52 10.88 -7.82
CA LEU A 320 -24.07 11.04 -7.78
C LEU A 320 -23.48 9.97 -8.72
N TYR A 321 -22.79 10.40 -9.76
CA TYR A 321 -22.26 9.51 -10.80
C TYR A 321 -20.84 9.89 -11.17
N ILE A 322 -20.16 8.94 -11.82
CA ILE A 322 -18.97 9.20 -12.62
C ILE A 322 -19.33 8.73 -14.02
N ILE A 323 -19.28 9.59 -15.05
CA ILE A 323 -19.54 9.21 -16.45
C ILE A 323 -18.45 9.89 -17.29
N GLY A 324 -17.71 9.11 -18.09
CA GLY A 324 -16.61 9.65 -18.90
C GLY A 324 -15.48 10.29 -18.07
N GLY A 325 -15.26 9.80 -16.86
CA GLY A 325 -14.33 10.36 -15.87
C GLY A 325 -14.75 11.70 -15.28
N GLN A 326 -15.98 12.16 -15.54
CA GLN A 326 -16.56 13.37 -14.95
C GLN A 326 -17.51 12.98 -13.82
N VAL A 327 -17.31 13.59 -12.65
CA VAL A 327 -18.22 13.40 -11.52
C VAL A 327 -19.33 14.43 -11.61
N GLY A 328 -20.57 13.97 -11.49
CA GLY A 328 -21.74 14.84 -11.46
C GLY A 328 -22.62 14.57 -10.25
N PHE A 329 -23.16 15.64 -9.69
CA PHE A 329 -24.15 15.58 -8.63
C PHE A 329 -25.34 16.47 -8.96
N GLY A 330 -26.55 15.90 -8.98
CA GLY A 330 -27.73 16.66 -9.39
C GLY A 330 -28.87 15.78 -9.88
N THR A 331 -29.80 16.43 -10.58
CA THR A 331 -30.95 15.77 -11.19
C THR A 331 -31.51 16.60 -12.34
N GLY A 332 -32.22 15.97 -13.29
CA GLY A 332 -33.09 16.67 -14.25
C GLY A 332 -32.39 17.70 -15.15
N GLY A 333 -31.09 17.53 -15.42
CA GLY A 333 -30.29 18.50 -16.18
C GLY A 333 -29.63 19.59 -15.34
N HIS A 334 -29.92 19.64 -14.03
CA HIS A 334 -29.30 20.55 -13.07
C HIS A 334 -28.20 19.85 -12.27
N TYR A 335 -27.05 19.66 -12.94
CA TYR A 335 -25.89 18.98 -12.35
C TYR A 335 -24.78 19.98 -12.03
N VAL A 336 -24.25 19.90 -10.81
CA VAL A 336 -22.92 20.42 -10.51
C VAL A 336 -21.91 19.33 -10.93
N MET A 337 -21.01 19.67 -11.84
CA MET A 337 -20.09 18.71 -12.45
C MET A 337 -18.64 19.15 -12.27
N SER A 338 -17.75 18.17 -12.13
CA SER A 338 -16.30 18.37 -12.20
C SER A 338 -15.86 18.70 -13.62
N PRO A 339 -14.58 19.04 -13.86
CA PRO A 339 -14.00 18.98 -15.21
C PRO A 339 -14.07 17.56 -15.80
N LEU A 340 -14.02 17.44 -17.14
CA LEU A 340 -14.09 16.16 -17.85
C LEU A 340 -12.87 15.27 -17.58
N SER A 341 -13.09 13.95 -17.56
CA SER A 341 -12.06 12.89 -17.66
C SER A 341 -10.95 12.86 -16.60
N SER A 342 -11.27 13.16 -15.34
CA SER A 342 -10.27 13.21 -14.24
C SER A 342 -10.42 12.10 -13.21
N TYR A 343 -11.58 11.45 -13.10
CA TYR A 343 -11.92 10.58 -11.96
C TYR A 343 -12.27 9.14 -12.35
N GLY A 344 -11.92 8.78 -13.59
CA GLY A 344 -11.98 7.43 -14.15
C GLY A 344 -10.58 6.83 -14.32
N ASP A 345 -9.71 7.05 -13.33
CA ASP A 345 -8.27 6.78 -13.38
C ASP A 345 -7.87 5.46 -12.68
N ASN A 346 -8.86 4.66 -12.31
CA ASN A 346 -8.75 3.43 -11.53
C ASN A 346 -8.16 3.62 -10.13
N GLN A 347 -8.29 4.81 -9.54
CA GLN A 347 -8.07 5.08 -8.12
C GLN A 347 -9.39 5.31 -7.37
N TYR A 348 -9.38 5.08 -6.05
CA TYR A 348 -10.51 5.47 -5.22
C TYR A 348 -10.52 6.98 -5.06
N HIS A 349 -11.63 7.61 -5.45
CA HIS A 349 -11.93 9.01 -5.14
C HIS A 349 -13.04 9.09 -4.10
N TYR A 350 -12.89 9.99 -3.14
CA TYR A 350 -13.91 10.32 -2.16
C TYR A 350 -14.83 11.38 -2.74
N LEU A 351 -16.05 11.00 -3.10
CA LEU A 351 -17.02 11.83 -3.81
C LEU A 351 -18.11 12.29 -2.86
N VAL A 352 -18.33 13.62 -2.79
CA VAL A 352 -19.40 14.18 -1.96
C VAL A 352 -20.21 15.22 -2.71
N GLY A 353 -21.52 15.01 -2.76
CA GLY A 353 -22.48 16.01 -3.23
C GLY A 353 -23.29 16.57 -2.07
N THR A 354 -23.42 17.89 -1.94
CA THR A 354 -24.26 18.52 -0.90
C THR A 354 -25.25 19.51 -1.51
N TYR A 355 -26.44 19.60 -0.93
CA TYR A 355 -27.48 20.56 -1.32
C TYR A 355 -28.11 21.22 -0.11
N ASP A 356 -28.04 22.55 -0.02
CA ASP A 356 -28.51 23.34 1.13
C ASP A 356 -29.90 23.97 0.96
N GLY A 357 -30.61 23.61 -0.11
CA GLY A 357 -31.91 24.20 -0.49
C GLY A 357 -31.79 25.37 -1.47
N ALA A 358 -30.57 25.83 -1.76
CA ALA A 358 -30.33 26.91 -2.73
C ALA A 358 -29.07 26.67 -3.59
N THR A 359 -28.12 25.86 -3.13
CA THR A 359 -26.84 25.63 -3.79
C THR A 359 -26.46 24.15 -3.72
N LYS A 360 -26.16 23.57 -4.89
CA LYS A 360 -25.49 22.28 -5.01
C LYS A 360 -23.97 22.48 -4.96
N ARG A 361 -23.26 21.65 -4.22
CA ARG A 361 -21.78 21.65 -4.17
C ARG A 361 -21.25 20.24 -4.39
N LEU A 362 -20.18 20.14 -5.15
CA LEU A 362 -19.45 18.90 -5.40
C LEU A 362 -18.06 19.01 -4.79
N TYR A 363 -17.76 18.09 -3.89
CA TYR A 363 -16.43 17.90 -3.33
C TYR A 363 -15.86 16.58 -3.84
N ILE A 364 -14.57 16.57 -4.12
CA ILE A 364 -13.82 15.37 -4.48
C ILE A 364 -12.53 15.38 -3.66
N ASP A 365 -12.20 14.24 -3.06
CA ASP A 365 -11.01 14.04 -2.23
C ASP A 365 -10.88 15.09 -1.11
N GLY A 366 -12.02 15.42 -0.50
CA GLY A 366 -12.11 16.38 0.61
C GLY A 366 -12.11 17.85 0.20
N VAL A 367 -12.00 18.17 -1.09
CA VAL A 367 -11.87 19.54 -1.62
C VAL A 367 -13.10 19.95 -2.42
N LEU A 368 -13.56 21.19 -2.26
CA LEU A 368 -14.66 21.75 -3.06
C LEU A 368 -14.23 21.96 -4.52
N VAL A 369 -14.81 21.21 -5.45
CA VAL A 369 -14.50 21.30 -6.88
C VAL A 369 -15.40 22.30 -7.59
N LYS A 370 -16.70 22.30 -7.28
CA LYS A 370 -17.66 23.17 -7.96
C LYS A 370 -18.89 23.44 -7.09
N SER A 371 -19.51 24.59 -7.32
CA SER A 371 -20.83 24.94 -6.79
C SER A 371 -21.75 25.45 -7.89
N LEU A 372 -23.04 25.18 -7.76
CA LEU A 372 -24.10 25.62 -8.66
C LEU A 372 -25.27 26.15 -7.83
N ALA A 373 -25.65 27.41 -8.05
CA ALA A 373 -26.89 27.96 -7.48
C ALA A 373 -28.09 27.29 -8.17
N ASP A 374 -28.99 26.72 -7.39
CA ASP A 374 -30.10 25.91 -7.87
C ASP A 374 -31.24 25.85 -6.85
N THR A 375 -32.41 26.31 -7.27
CA THR A 375 -33.64 26.34 -6.45
C THR A 375 -34.62 25.21 -6.80
N THR A 376 -34.20 24.21 -7.58
CA THR A 376 -35.02 23.02 -7.83
C THR A 376 -35.35 22.31 -6.51
N GLY A 377 -36.65 22.12 -6.26
CA GLY A 377 -37.21 21.84 -4.94
C GLY A 377 -36.87 20.48 -4.31
N ALA A 378 -37.41 20.26 -3.11
CA ALA A 378 -37.16 19.08 -2.28
C ALA A 378 -37.46 17.75 -2.99
N VAL A 379 -36.63 16.74 -2.71
CA VAL A 379 -36.75 15.40 -3.30
C VAL A 379 -37.44 14.46 -2.31
N THR A 380 -38.52 13.82 -2.74
CA THR A 380 -39.33 12.88 -1.94
C THR A 380 -39.05 11.40 -2.25
N GLY A 381 -38.03 11.10 -3.05
CA GLY A 381 -37.68 9.73 -3.42
C GLY A 381 -37.33 8.86 -2.20
N THR A 382 -37.88 7.65 -2.16
CA THR A 382 -37.67 6.67 -1.08
C THR A 382 -36.88 5.44 -1.53
N ILE A 383 -36.50 5.35 -2.81
CA ILE A 383 -35.67 4.27 -3.33
C ILE A 383 -34.24 4.79 -3.47
N MET A 384 -33.31 4.11 -2.83
CA MET A 384 -31.87 4.32 -2.97
C MET A 384 -31.28 3.16 -3.78
N ASN A 385 -30.49 3.50 -4.79
CA ASN A 385 -29.71 2.55 -5.54
C ASN A 385 -28.22 2.89 -5.39
N ILE A 386 -27.40 1.85 -5.24
CA ILE A 386 -25.94 1.96 -5.32
C ILE A 386 -25.50 1.19 -6.55
N GLY A 387 -24.71 1.83 -7.42
CA GLY A 387 -24.22 1.19 -8.64
C GLY A 387 -25.17 1.22 -9.84
N ARG A 388 -26.31 1.95 -9.78
CA ARG A 388 -27.18 2.13 -10.96
C ARG A 388 -28.02 3.41 -10.95
N TYR A 389 -28.45 3.83 -12.15
CA TYR A 389 -29.52 4.80 -12.33
C TYR A 389 -30.91 4.15 -12.23
N SER A 390 -31.83 4.80 -11.50
CA SER A 390 -33.23 4.33 -11.34
C SER A 390 -34.03 4.26 -12.64
N GLY A 391 -33.74 5.13 -13.63
CA GLY A 391 -34.43 5.13 -14.93
C GLY A 391 -33.99 4.03 -15.92
N GLY A 392 -33.05 3.15 -15.54
CA GLY A 392 -32.49 2.11 -16.40
C GLY A 392 -31.23 2.54 -17.16
N GLY A 393 -30.31 1.60 -17.40
CA GLY A 393 -28.98 1.88 -17.97
C GLY A 393 -27.96 2.42 -16.94
N ASN A 394 -26.77 2.82 -17.42
CA ASN A 394 -25.68 3.46 -16.65
C ASN A 394 -25.29 2.73 -15.35
N LEU A 395 -25.06 1.42 -15.46
CA LEU A 395 -24.59 0.60 -14.36
C LEU A 395 -23.13 0.92 -14.04
N PHE A 396 -22.82 1.03 -12.75
CA PHE A 396 -21.47 1.28 -12.31
C PHE A 396 -20.58 0.08 -12.59
N ILE A 397 -19.39 0.35 -13.11
CA ILE A 397 -18.31 -0.61 -13.29
C ILE A 397 -17.14 -0.14 -12.43
N GLY A 398 -16.60 -1.03 -11.60
CA GLY A 398 -15.56 -0.68 -10.64
C GLY A 398 -15.98 -0.96 -9.21
N SER A 399 -15.30 -0.37 -8.23
CA SER A 399 -15.53 -0.61 -6.81
C SER A 399 -16.17 0.59 -6.13
N ILE A 400 -17.19 0.36 -5.30
CA ILE A 400 -17.78 1.37 -4.42
C ILE A 400 -17.55 0.93 -2.99
N ASP A 401 -17.19 1.88 -2.14
CA ASP A 401 -16.96 1.69 -0.72
C ASP A 401 -17.63 2.81 0.08
N GLU A 402 -18.10 2.50 1.28
CA GLU A 402 -18.66 3.45 2.24
C GLU A 402 -19.80 4.41 1.75
N PRO A 403 -20.74 4.02 0.86
CA PRO A 403 -21.81 4.93 0.46
C PRO A 403 -22.70 5.31 1.64
N ALA A 404 -22.85 6.62 1.87
CA ALA A 404 -23.73 7.19 2.87
C ALA A 404 -24.57 8.35 2.34
N VAL A 405 -25.77 8.50 2.91
CA VAL A 405 -26.73 9.55 2.58
C VAL A 405 -27.17 10.26 3.85
N TYR A 406 -27.30 11.58 3.78
CA TYR A 406 -27.68 12.45 4.88
C TYR A 406 -28.89 13.30 4.52
N LYS A 407 -29.76 13.54 5.50
CA LYS A 407 -30.86 14.53 5.43
C LYS A 407 -30.44 15.92 5.90
N LYS A 408 -29.13 16.19 5.87
CA LYS A 408 -28.50 17.46 6.20
C LYS A 408 -27.37 17.75 5.22
N VAL A 409 -26.93 19.00 5.22
CA VAL A 409 -25.74 19.44 4.48
C VAL A 409 -24.53 19.09 5.32
N LEU A 410 -23.62 18.27 4.79
CA LEU A 410 -22.28 18.15 5.36
C LEU A 410 -21.53 19.46 5.10
N THR A 411 -20.94 20.02 6.15
CA THR A 411 -20.06 21.19 6.05
C THR A 411 -18.74 20.79 5.39
N ALA A 412 -18.04 21.75 4.78
CA ALA A 412 -16.72 21.50 4.20
C ALA A 412 -15.75 20.85 5.21
N SER A 413 -15.79 21.26 6.48
CA SER A 413 -14.99 20.65 7.56
C SER A 413 -15.35 19.20 7.84
N GLN A 414 -16.64 18.83 7.78
CA GLN A 414 -17.06 17.43 7.95
C GLN A 414 -16.60 16.58 6.77
N VAL A 415 -16.76 17.09 5.54
CA VAL A 415 -16.27 16.44 4.33
C VAL A 415 -14.75 16.19 4.40
N THR A 416 -13.96 17.21 4.76
CA THR A 416 -12.51 17.05 4.94
C THR A 416 -12.17 16.10 6.10
N ALA A 417 -12.93 16.11 7.20
CA ALA A 417 -12.71 15.22 8.33
C ALA A 417 -12.95 13.75 7.95
N HIS A 418 -14.04 13.46 7.22
CA HIS A 418 -14.35 12.13 6.71
C HIS A 418 -13.25 11.65 5.74
N PHE A 419 -12.85 12.49 4.78
CA PHE A 419 -11.76 12.17 3.86
C PHE A 419 -10.46 11.81 4.59
N ASN A 420 -10.05 12.64 5.56
CA ASN A 420 -8.84 12.41 6.35
C ASN A 420 -8.93 11.15 7.22
N ALA A 421 -10.12 10.82 7.75
CA ALA A 421 -10.33 9.62 8.54
C ALA A 421 -10.21 8.32 7.71
N GLY A 422 -10.34 8.40 6.38
CA GLY A 422 -10.13 7.27 5.46
C GLY A 422 -8.68 7.10 4.98
N ARG A 423 -7.79 8.04 5.32
CA ARG A 423 -6.36 8.00 4.99
C ARG A 423 -5.56 7.52 6.21
N PRO A 424 -4.34 6.97 6.03
CA PRO A 424 -3.54 6.57 7.17
C PRO A 424 -3.28 7.81 8.03
N ALA A 425 -3.63 7.72 9.32
CA ALA A 425 -3.38 8.80 10.25
C ALA A 425 -1.88 9.15 10.19
N PRO A 426 -1.50 10.44 10.04
CA PRO A 426 -0.10 10.80 10.25
C PRO A 426 0.26 10.29 11.64
N THR A 427 1.33 9.49 11.72
CA THR A 427 1.85 9.07 13.02
C THR A 427 2.03 10.35 13.83
N PRO A 428 1.40 10.49 15.01
CA PRO A 428 1.56 11.69 15.80
C PRO A 428 3.05 11.87 16.04
N THR A 429 3.61 12.93 15.47
CA THR A 429 4.94 13.38 15.82
C THR A 429 4.94 13.50 17.34
N PRO A 430 5.84 12.81 18.06
CA PRO A 430 5.86 12.90 19.52
C PRO A 430 5.93 14.38 19.88
N THR A 431 4.88 14.86 20.54
CA THR A 431 4.87 16.20 21.12
C THR A 431 6.12 16.28 21.98
N ALA A 432 7.04 17.18 21.64
CA ALA A 432 8.24 17.41 22.44
C ALA A 432 7.79 17.56 23.89
N THR A 433 8.20 16.63 24.74
CA THR A 433 7.98 16.76 26.17
C THR A 433 8.64 18.07 26.55
N ALA A 434 7.85 19.01 27.08
CA ALA A 434 8.36 20.31 27.50
C ALA A 434 9.59 20.05 28.37
N THR A 435 10.75 20.48 27.87
CA THR A 435 11.97 20.49 28.67
C THR A 435 11.65 21.36 29.89
N PRO A 436 11.86 20.87 31.13
CA PRO A 436 11.59 21.67 32.30
C PRO A 436 12.36 22.98 32.17
N THR A 437 11.61 24.09 32.19
CA THR A 437 12.17 25.44 32.20
C THR A 437 13.20 25.51 33.32
N PRO A 438 14.46 25.89 33.05
CA PRO A 438 15.46 26.02 34.10
C PRO A 438 14.92 26.96 35.18
N THR A 439 14.81 26.43 36.40
CA THR A 439 14.40 27.19 37.58
C THR A 439 15.35 28.37 37.73
N ALA A 440 14.78 29.58 37.83
CA ALA A 440 15.55 30.80 38.02
C ALA A 440 16.50 30.64 39.23
N THR A 441 17.79 30.88 38.98
CA THR A 441 18.81 30.97 40.03
C THR A 441 18.41 32.09 41.01
N PRO A 442 18.37 31.84 42.33
CA PRO A 442 17.99 32.87 43.29
C PRO A 442 18.99 34.03 43.26
N THR A 443 18.48 35.23 43.02
CA THR A 443 19.22 36.49 43.08
C THR A 443 19.74 36.72 44.50
N PRO A 444 21.05 36.98 44.70
CA PRO A 444 21.61 37.26 46.02
C PRO A 444 21.04 38.57 46.59
N THR A 445 20.69 38.51 47.87
CA THR A 445 20.04 39.54 48.67
C THR A 445 20.93 40.79 48.81
N PRO A 446 20.41 42.02 48.62
CA PRO A 446 21.22 43.24 48.66
C PRO A 446 21.67 43.58 50.10
N LYS A 447 22.97 43.86 50.23
CA LYS A 447 23.62 44.36 51.45
C LYS A 447 23.23 45.84 51.68
N PRO A 448 22.97 46.29 52.93
CA PRO A 448 22.44 47.62 53.19
C PRO A 448 23.50 48.71 52.94
N SER A 449 23.11 49.78 52.26
CA SER A 449 23.90 51.01 52.13
C SER A 449 23.09 52.22 52.59
N ILE A 450 23.78 53.02 53.39
CA ILE A 450 23.41 54.20 54.18
C ILE A 450 23.01 55.43 53.34
N THR A 451 22.07 56.22 53.88
CA THR A 451 21.59 57.56 53.44
C THR A 451 22.04 58.59 54.49
N PRO A 452 22.63 59.77 54.16
CA PRO A 452 21.90 61.03 53.82
C PRO A 452 22.61 61.99 52.78
N THR A 453 21.94 62.71 51.85
CA THR A 453 21.24 64.06 51.90
C THR A 453 22.22 65.28 51.83
N PRO A 454 21.95 66.53 51.30
CA PRO A 454 20.91 67.13 50.38
C PRO A 454 21.35 68.20 49.28
N THR A 455 20.42 68.53 48.33
CA THR A 455 20.08 69.83 47.62
C THR A 455 21.09 70.71 46.80
N PRO A 456 20.68 71.69 45.91
CA PRO A 456 19.39 71.99 45.21
C PRO A 456 19.44 72.51 43.72
N LYS A 457 18.23 72.61 43.10
CA LYS A 457 17.67 73.67 42.17
C LYS A 457 17.88 73.60 40.62
N PRO A 458 17.05 74.30 39.78
CA PRO A 458 16.09 73.70 38.83
C PRO A 458 16.28 74.18 37.36
N SER A 459 15.26 73.98 36.51
CA SER A 459 14.99 74.61 35.18
C SER A 459 15.31 73.68 34.00
N VAL A 460 14.48 73.40 32.99
CA VAL A 460 13.27 74.02 32.41
C VAL A 460 12.43 72.94 31.70
N THR A 461 11.11 73.15 31.63
CA THR A 461 10.14 72.46 30.76
C THR A 461 10.15 73.07 29.35
N PRO A 462 10.08 72.27 28.27
CA PRO A 462 8.92 72.39 27.39
C PRO A 462 8.39 71.06 26.81
N THR A 463 7.06 70.96 26.86
CA THR A 463 6.13 70.57 25.79
C THR A 463 6.22 69.18 25.17
N ALA A 464 5.09 68.46 25.28
CA ALA A 464 4.82 67.13 24.76
C ALA A 464 5.01 67.02 23.24
N THR A 465 5.80 66.02 22.83
CA THR A 465 5.83 65.47 21.47
C THR A 465 4.97 64.20 21.47
N PRO A 466 4.03 64.02 20.54
CA PRO A 466 3.13 62.88 20.53
C PRO A 466 3.88 61.55 20.43
N THR A 467 3.46 60.61 21.26
CA THR A 467 3.85 59.19 21.25
C THR A 467 3.73 58.61 19.83
N PRO A 468 4.79 58.06 19.22
CA PRO A 468 4.64 57.28 18.01
C PRO A 468 3.79 56.05 18.33
N THR A 469 2.71 55.91 17.58
CA THR A 469 1.82 54.75 17.51
C THR A 469 2.64 53.46 17.49
N PRO A 470 2.26 52.41 18.25
CA PRO A 470 2.98 51.14 18.20
C PRO A 470 3.08 50.65 16.75
N LYS A 471 4.33 50.54 16.29
CA LYS A 471 4.70 49.91 15.02
C LYS A 471 4.03 48.53 14.98
N PRO A 472 3.28 48.17 13.92
CA PRO A 472 2.70 46.85 13.81
C PRO A 472 3.79 45.80 14.04
N SER A 473 3.47 44.88 14.96
CA SER A 473 4.24 43.69 15.29
C SER A 473 4.84 43.12 14.01
N VAL A 474 6.14 42.86 14.05
CA VAL A 474 6.83 42.08 13.01
C VAL A 474 5.99 40.84 12.74
N THR A 475 5.46 40.77 11.53
CA THR A 475 4.91 39.55 10.95
C THR A 475 5.96 38.46 11.17
N PRO A 476 5.60 37.29 11.76
CA PRO A 476 6.56 36.22 11.92
C PRO A 476 7.20 35.96 10.56
N THR A 477 8.52 36.07 10.52
CA THR A 477 9.30 35.62 9.36
C THR A 477 8.86 34.19 9.07
N PRO A 478 8.38 33.88 7.85
CA PRO A 478 7.97 32.52 7.54
C PRO A 478 9.13 31.60 7.86
N THR A 479 8.88 30.63 8.73
CA THR A 479 9.75 29.48 8.90
C THR A 479 9.97 28.90 7.51
N ALA A 480 11.22 28.90 7.03
CA ALA A 480 11.55 28.38 5.71
C ALA A 480 10.94 26.97 5.59
N THR A 481 10.05 26.79 4.62
CA THR A 481 9.54 25.48 4.23
C THR A 481 10.75 24.56 4.05
N PRO A 482 10.78 23.36 4.64
CA PRO A 482 11.87 22.42 4.43
C PRO A 482 12.09 22.27 2.92
N VAL A 483 13.28 22.62 2.46
CA VAL A 483 13.62 22.59 1.04
C VAL A 483 13.64 21.13 0.61
N SER A 484 12.83 20.79 -0.39
CA SER A 484 12.85 19.47 -1.03
C SER A 484 14.28 19.02 -1.38
N ALA A 485 14.61 17.77 -1.05
CA ALA A 485 15.91 17.18 -1.38
C ALA A 485 16.12 17.11 -2.90
N TYR A 486 15.05 16.82 -3.65
CA TYR A 486 15.04 16.86 -5.11
C TYR A 486 15.33 18.28 -5.61
N ARG A 487 14.58 19.28 -5.13
CA ARG A 487 14.78 20.69 -5.50
C ARG A 487 16.22 21.15 -5.29
N SER A 488 16.80 20.79 -4.15
CA SER A 488 18.19 21.15 -3.81
C SER A 488 19.19 20.49 -4.77
N THR A 489 18.93 19.24 -5.17
CA THR A 489 19.78 18.50 -6.11
C THR A 489 19.73 19.13 -7.50
N VAL A 490 18.53 19.40 -8.01
CA VAL A 490 18.30 20.10 -9.29
C VAL A 490 19.02 21.46 -9.30
N LEU A 491 18.82 22.29 -8.26
CA LEU A 491 19.45 23.61 -8.19
C LEU A 491 20.99 23.57 -8.13
N THR A 492 21.56 22.52 -7.52
CA THR A 492 23.02 22.32 -7.51
C THR A 492 23.57 22.14 -8.92
N ASP A 493 22.77 21.54 -9.81
CA ASP A 493 23.09 21.36 -11.21
C ASP A 493 22.68 22.54 -12.10
N THR A 494 22.33 23.69 -11.52
CA THR A 494 22.22 24.99 -12.21
C THR A 494 21.36 24.94 -13.49
N PRO A 495 20.06 24.60 -13.40
CA PRO A 495 19.16 24.66 -14.54
C PRO A 495 18.99 26.12 -15.01
N SER A 496 18.83 26.31 -16.32
CA SER A 496 18.50 27.63 -16.89
C SER A 496 17.03 28.01 -16.67
N ASN A 497 16.16 27.01 -16.58
CA ASN A 497 14.75 27.14 -16.25
C ASN A 497 14.35 25.96 -15.38
N TYR A 498 13.56 26.20 -14.35
CA TYR A 498 13.06 25.14 -13.48
C TYR A 498 11.75 25.57 -12.86
N TYR A 499 10.71 24.75 -12.99
CA TYR A 499 9.40 25.01 -12.42
C TYR A 499 9.00 23.83 -11.56
N ARG A 500 8.60 24.09 -10.32
CA ARG A 500 8.06 23.08 -9.40
C ARG A 500 6.64 22.70 -9.78
N LEU A 501 5.89 23.63 -10.40
CA LEU A 501 4.48 23.47 -10.74
C LEU A 501 3.57 23.27 -9.51
N ASP A 502 4.00 23.83 -8.38
CA ASP A 502 3.38 23.76 -7.05
C ASP A 502 2.38 24.91 -6.80
N GLU A 503 2.09 25.73 -7.81
CA GLU A 503 1.14 26.82 -7.68
C GLU A 503 -0.23 26.27 -7.26
N THR A 504 -0.93 26.98 -6.37
CA THR A 504 -2.28 26.60 -5.94
C THR A 504 -3.37 27.36 -6.71
N SER A 505 -2.99 28.40 -7.46
CA SER A 505 -3.89 29.23 -8.28
C SER A 505 -3.11 30.25 -9.13
N GLY A 506 -3.77 30.85 -10.12
CA GLY A 506 -3.23 31.98 -10.89
C GLY A 506 -2.50 31.57 -12.16
N THR A 507 -2.25 32.52 -13.06
CA THR A 507 -1.69 32.23 -14.40
C THR A 507 -0.18 32.44 -14.50
N ILE A 508 0.48 32.85 -13.42
CA ILE A 508 1.93 33.07 -13.38
C ILE A 508 2.56 31.89 -12.67
N ILE A 509 3.48 31.21 -13.36
CA ILE A 509 4.21 30.05 -12.86
C ILE A 509 5.60 30.51 -12.40
N ALA A 510 5.96 30.20 -11.15
CA ALA A 510 7.17 30.67 -10.52
C ALA A 510 8.40 29.94 -11.08
N ASP A 511 9.40 30.71 -11.50
CA ASP A 511 10.71 30.16 -11.86
C ASP A 511 11.51 29.87 -10.60
N SER A 512 11.69 28.58 -10.32
CA SER A 512 12.45 28.08 -9.18
C SER A 512 13.96 28.06 -9.40
N SER A 513 14.45 28.28 -10.63
CA SER A 513 15.90 28.35 -10.92
C SER A 513 16.59 29.59 -10.31
N GLY A 514 15.81 30.63 -10.00
CA GLY A 514 16.32 31.92 -9.49
C GLY A 514 16.68 32.92 -10.59
N HIS A 515 16.37 32.64 -11.86
CA HIS A 515 16.64 33.53 -12.99
C HIS A 515 15.49 34.50 -13.32
N GLY A 516 14.35 34.36 -12.66
CA GLY A 516 13.19 35.25 -12.83
C GLY A 516 12.45 35.03 -14.16
N LEU A 517 12.62 33.87 -14.78
CA LEU A 517 12.00 33.51 -16.05
C LEU A 517 10.60 32.93 -15.84
N THR A 518 9.69 33.68 -15.21
CA THR A 518 8.35 33.19 -14.86
C THR A 518 7.60 32.66 -16.08
N GLY A 519 6.89 31.54 -15.91
CA GLY A 519 6.00 31.00 -16.92
C GLY A 519 4.63 31.66 -16.89
N THR A 520 3.91 31.58 -18.01
CA THR A 520 2.50 31.96 -18.14
C THR A 520 1.68 30.73 -18.51
N LEU A 521 0.76 30.35 -17.63
CA LEU A 521 -0.21 29.30 -17.87
C LEU A 521 -1.30 29.79 -18.83
N SER A 522 -1.57 28.98 -19.86
CA SER A 522 -2.70 29.11 -20.76
C SER A 522 -3.67 27.97 -20.53
N GLY A 523 -4.97 28.23 -20.69
CA GLY A 523 -6.02 27.22 -20.49
C GLY A 523 -6.42 27.00 -19.04
N THR A 524 -6.90 25.78 -18.74
CA THR A 524 -7.41 25.41 -17.42
C THR A 524 -6.63 24.20 -16.90
N ALA A 525 -5.69 24.43 -16.00
CA ALA A 525 -4.97 23.37 -15.29
C ALA A 525 -5.67 23.03 -13.96
N MET A 526 -5.48 21.80 -13.48
CA MET A 526 -5.66 21.52 -12.05
C MET A 526 -4.32 21.70 -11.35
N TYR A 527 -4.35 22.49 -10.27
CA TYR A 527 -3.22 22.82 -9.42
C TYR A 527 -3.05 21.78 -8.33
N ASN A 528 -1.83 21.58 -7.86
CA ASN A 528 -1.51 20.78 -6.68
C ASN A 528 -2.13 19.36 -6.73
N VAL A 529 -2.10 18.74 -7.92
CA VAL A 529 -2.40 17.30 -8.01
C VAL A 529 -1.26 16.51 -7.36
N VAL A 530 -1.47 15.25 -7.00
CA VAL A 530 -0.44 14.44 -6.35
C VAL A 530 0.86 14.49 -7.16
N GLY A 531 1.92 15.00 -6.55
CA GLY A 531 3.24 15.17 -7.15
C GLY A 531 3.96 13.83 -7.38
N ALA A 532 5.02 13.87 -8.17
CA ALA A 532 5.87 12.72 -8.46
C ALA A 532 6.82 12.39 -7.30
N LEU A 533 7.15 13.39 -6.48
CA LEU A 533 8.19 13.29 -5.47
C LEU A 533 7.65 12.73 -4.14
N SER A 534 8.27 11.68 -3.63
CA SER A 534 7.81 11.04 -2.39
C SER A 534 8.20 11.84 -1.14
N GLY A 535 7.23 12.16 -0.29
CA GLY A 535 7.45 12.91 0.94
C GLY A 535 7.64 14.41 0.72
N ASP A 536 7.53 14.86 -0.53
CA ASP A 536 7.47 16.27 -0.88
C ASP A 536 6.02 16.77 -0.72
N PRO A 537 5.75 17.84 0.05
CA PRO A 537 4.42 18.41 0.15
C PRO A 537 3.97 19.14 -1.12
N ASP A 538 4.90 19.44 -2.03
CA ASP A 538 4.63 20.14 -3.28
C ASP A 538 3.95 19.20 -4.28
N GLY A 539 2.84 19.65 -4.86
CA GLY A 539 2.10 18.92 -5.88
C GLY A 539 2.55 19.25 -7.30
N ALA A 540 2.06 18.46 -8.25
CA ALA A 540 2.26 18.67 -9.68
C ALA A 540 1.13 19.49 -10.30
N MET A 541 1.25 19.78 -11.60
CA MET A 541 0.18 20.38 -12.40
C MET A 541 -0.38 19.41 -13.43
N SER A 542 -1.70 19.37 -13.54
CA SER A 542 -2.41 18.55 -14.53
C SER A 542 -2.81 19.33 -15.78
N PHE A 543 -2.55 18.71 -16.92
CA PHE A 543 -2.79 19.20 -18.28
C PHE A 543 -3.90 18.37 -18.93
N ASN A 544 -4.82 19.05 -19.61
CA ASN A 544 -6.07 18.46 -20.07
C ASN A 544 -6.05 17.94 -21.52
N GLY A 545 -4.90 17.98 -22.20
CA GLY A 545 -4.78 17.54 -23.60
C GLY A 545 -5.52 18.39 -24.64
N THR A 546 -6.16 19.49 -24.26
CA THR A 546 -7.05 20.24 -25.18
C THR A 546 -6.73 21.73 -25.26
N ASN A 547 -6.41 22.38 -24.15
CA ASN A 547 -6.05 23.81 -24.17
C ASN A 547 -5.09 24.26 -23.08
N THR A 548 -4.48 23.34 -22.33
CA THR A 548 -3.59 23.68 -21.20
C THR A 548 -2.12 23.55 -21.58
N TRP A 549 -1.34 24.60 -21.33
CA TRP A 549 0.12 24.59 -21.46
C TRP A 549 0.74 25.78 -20.72
N ILE A 550 2.04 25.74 -20.47
CA ILE A 550 2.81 26.86 -19.92
C ILE A 550 3.76 27.36 -21.00
N THR A 551 3.89 28.69 -21.09
CA THR A 551 4.90 29.34 -21.95
C THR A 551 5.82 30.19 -21.11
N ALA A 552 7.13 30.06 -21.30
CA ALA A 552 8.14 30.86 -20.64
C ALA A 552 9.26 31.23 -21.61
N THR A 553 10.06 32.23 -21.24
CA THR A 553 11.31 32.52 -21.94
C THR A 553 12.38 31.53 -21.49
N SER A 554 13.08 30.91 -22.44
CA SER A 554 14.32 30.19 -22.14
C SER A 554 15.51 31.11 -22.37
N SER A 555 16.62 30.86 -21.67
CA SER A 555 17.89 31.57 -21.92
C SER A 555 18.52 31.26 -23.29
N GLY A 556 17.84 30.50 -24.16
CA GLY A 556 18.42 29.86 -25.33
C GLY A 556 19.14 28.57 -24.97
N LEU A 557 18.98 27.52 -25.79
CA LEU A 557 19.78 26.30 -25.65
C LEU A 557 21.22 26.55 -26.13
N ALA A 558 22.20 26.07 -25.37
CA ALA A 558 23.59 26.05 -25.85
C ALA A 558 23.80 24.93 -26.90
N SER A 559 25.02 24.82 -27.44
CA SER A 559 25.42 23.71 -28.33
C SER A 559 25.31 22.32 -27.67
N ARG A 560 25.10 22.30 -26.35
CA ARG A 560 24.86 21.13 -25.51
C ARG A 560 23.73 21.47 -24.55
N TYR A 561 22.81 20.54 -24.32
CA TYR A 561 21.64 20.80 -23.46
C TYR A 561 21.07 19.53 -22.86
N SER A 562 20.23 19.69 -21.83
CA SER A 562 19.43 18.61 -21.25
C SER A 562 18.03 19.10 -20.89
N PHE A 563 17.04 18.22 -21.01
CA PHE A 563 15.69 18.40 -20.47
C PHE A 563 15.42 17.30 -19.46
N GLU A 564 14.79 17.64 -18.34
CA GLU A 564 14.23 16.67 -17.42
C GLU A 564 12.81 17.07 -16.99
N ALA A 565 11.97 16.08 -16.70
CA ALA A 565 10.69 16.26 -16.03
C ALA A 565 10.21 14.92 -15.46
N TRP A 566 9.36 14.97 -14.44
CA TRP A 566 8.48 13.85 -14.12
C TRP A 566 7.18 14.02 -14.90
N ALA A 567 6.73 12.96 -15.58
CA ALA A 567 5.50 12.99 -16.34
C ALA A 567 4.67 11.72 -16.09
N LYS A 568 3.37 11.91 -15.85
CA LYS A 568 2.37 10.85 -15.71
C LYS A 568 1.29 11.02 -16.76
N THR A 569 1.14 10.02 -17.63
CA THR A 569 0.12 10.01 -18.69
C THR A 569 -0.37 8.58 -18.93
N GLY A 570 -1.60 8.44 -19.44
CA GLY A 570 -2.19 7.15 -19.81
C GLY A 570 -3.21 7.20 -20.96
N TYR A 571 -3.28 8.30 -21.71
CA TYR A 571 -4.31 8.53 -22.74
C TYR A 571 -3.69 8.86 -24.11
N ASN A 572 -4.03 8.10 -25.15
CA ASN A 572 -3.37 8.17 -26.47
C ASN A 572 -4.13 9.10 -27.45
N PRO A 573 -3.46 9.98 -28.22
CA PRO A 573 -2.01 10.16 -28.31
C PRO A 573 -1.48 11.24 -27.39
N GLU A 574 -0.52 10.81 -26.58
CA GLU A 574 0.12 11.61 -25.54
C GLU A 574 0.91 12.77 -26.18
N GLY A 575 1.18 13.83 -25.41
CA GLY A 575 1.70 15.10 -25.95
C GLY A 575 3.13 15.45 -25.54
N HIS A 576 3.50 16.70 -25.81
CA HIS A 576 4.84 17.22 -25.51
C HIS A 576 4.96 17.66 -24.07
N VAL A 577 5.96 17.12 -23.37
CA VAL A 577 6.26 17.44 -21.96
C VAL A 577 7.04 18.75 -21.90
N ILE A 578 8.16 18.83 -22.63
CA ILE A 578 9.00 20.03 -22.77
C ILE A 578 9.26 20.26 -24.26
N ASP A 579 9.06 21.50 -24.72
CA ASP A 579 9.44 21.95 -26.05
C ASP A 579 10.20 23.27 -25.92
N VAL A 580 11.49 23.25 -26.24
CA VAL A 580 12.29 24.44 -26.50
C VAL A 580 12.57 24.45 -27.99
N SER A 581 11.58 24.94 -28.75
CA SER A 581 11.48 24.76 -30.19
C SER A 581 12.81 25.05 -30.93
N PRO A 582 13.32 24.11 -31.75
CA PRO A 582 12.62 22.94 -32.26
C PRO A 582 12.86 21.67 -31.42
N GLN A 583 13.54 21.75 -30.28
CA GLN A 583 13.92 20.59 -29.46
C GLN A 583 12.79 20.17 -28.52
N GLN A 584 12.54 18.86 -28.45
CA GLN A 584 11.35 18.30 -27.83
C GLN A 584 11.70 17.13 -26.91
N LEU A 585 10.96 17.02 -25.80
CA LEU A 585 10.77 15.83 -24.99
C LEU A 585 9.27 15.57 -24.91
N PHE A 586 8.84 14.40 -25.37
CA PHE A 586 7.42 14.06 -25.46
C PHE A 586 7.17 12.61 -25.09
N VAL A 587 5.92 12.31 -24.78
CA VAL A 587 5.40 10.94 -24.76
C VAL A 587 4.34 10.89 -25.85
N ILE A 588 4.45 10.01 -26.83
CA ILE A 588 3.43 9.81 -27.88
C ILE A 588 3.27 8.30 -28.06
N GLY A 589 2.02 7.80 -27.99
CA GLY A 589 1.76 6.37 -28.14
C GLY A 589 2.45 5.47 -27.12
N GLY A 590 2.65 5.96 -25.88
CA GLY A 590 3.35 5.24 -24.81
C GLY A 590 4.87 5.14 -25.00
N GLN A 591 5.44 5.84 -25.98
CA GLN A 591 6.88 5.95 -26.20
C GLN A 591 7.38 7.34 -25.84
N VAL A 592 8.53 7.40 -25.19
CA VAL A 592 9.22 8.64 -24.90
C VAL A 592 10.14 8.98 -26.07
N GLY A 593 10.00 10.20 -26.59
CA GLY A 593 10.81 10.73 -27.66
C GLY A 593 11.61 11.95 -27.22
N PHE A 594 12.87 12.02 -27.63
CA PHE A 594 13.73 13.19 -27.42
C PHE A 594 14.46 13.60 -28.70
N GLY A 595 14.38 14.87 -29.08
CA GLY A 595 15.06 15.42 -30.24
C GLY A 595 14.20 16.36 -31.07
N THR A 596 14.40 16.38 -32.39
CA THR A 596 13.68 17.28 -33.31
C THR A 596 13.58 16.71 -34.72
N GLY A 597 12.54 17.12 -35.47
CA GLY A 597 12.58 17.29 -36.93
C GLY A 597 13.04 16.11 -37.79
N GLY A 598 12.79 14.86 -37.36
CA GLY A 598 13.17 13.64 -38.09
C GLY A 598 14.33 12.85 -37.45
N HIS A 599 14.97 13.40 -36.41
CA HIS A 599 16.04 12.76 -35.63
C HIS A 599 15.62 12.58 -34.17
N TYR A 600 14.48 11.90 -33.95
CA TYR A 600 14.02 11.56 -32.62
C TYR A 600 14.70 10.30 -32.10
N LEU A 601 15.17 10.39 -30.87
CA LEU A 601 15.54 9.23 -30.07
C LEU A 601 14.28 8.69 -29.41
N MET A 602 13.79 7.54 -29.85
CA MET A 602 12.58 6.91 -29.32
C MET A 602 12.94 5.78 -28.36
N SER A 603 12.20 5.68 -27.25
CA SER A 603 12.19 4.50 -26.40
C SER A 603 11.62 3.27 -27.14
N PRO A 604 11.80 2.03 -26.62
CA PRO A 604 11.06 0.86 -27.11
C PRO A 604 9.53 1.04 -27.08
N LEU A 605 8.78 0.26 -27.87
CA LEU A 605 7.32 0.37 -28.02
C LEU A 605 6.57 -0.05 -26.73
N SER A 606 5.70 0.85 -26.26
CA SER A 606 4.68 0.79 -25.17
C SER A 606 5.11 0.40 -23.75
N THR A 607 5.70 1.33 -22.98
CA THR A 607 5.89 1.15 -21.52
C THR A 607 5.71 2.41 -20.65
N TYR A 608 5.47 3.60 -21.22
CA TYR A 608 5.53 4.87 -20.44
C TYR A 608 4.25 5.73 -20.49
N GLY A 609 3.16 5.15 -21.02
CA GLY A 609 1.80 5.70 -20.97
C GLY A 609 0.91 4.84 -20.08
N ASP A 610 1.43 4.45 -18.92
CA ASP A 610 0.84 3.45 -18.00
C ASP A 610 0.12 4.09 -16.80
N ASN A 611 -0.09 5.41 -16.86
CA ASN A 611 -0.64 6.23 -15.78
C ASN A 611 0.21 6.19 -14.49
N GLN A 612 1.53 6.01 -14.60
CA GLN A 612 2.50 6.23 -13.53
C GLN A 612 3.40 7.43 -13.84
N TYR A 613 3.98 8.03 -12.81
CA TYR A 613 5.04 9.04 -13.02
C TYR A 613 6.32 8.33 -13.46
N HIS A 614 6.84 8.76 -14.61
CA HIS A 614 8.18 8.42 -15.06
C HIS A 614 9.07 9.65 -15.03
N TYR A 615 10.33 9.46 -14.64
CA TYR A 615 11.35 10.49 -14.69
C TYR A 615 12.03 10.46 -16.06
N LEU A 616 11.75 11.46 -16.89
CA LEU A 616 12.14 11.52 -18.29
C LEU A 616 13.30 12.50 -18.47
N VAL A 617 14.42 12.04 -19.03
CA VAL A 617 15.57 12.91 -19.29
C VAL A 617 16.14 12.72 -20.68
N GLY A 618 16.28 13.80 -21.43
CA GLY A 618 16.99 13.85 -22.69
C GLY A 618 18.26 14.69 -22.56
N THR A 619 19.40 14.19 -23.05
CA THR A 619 20.67 14.95 -23.06
C THR A 619 21.30 14.96 -24.44
N TYR A 620 21.94 16.06 -24.81
CA TYR A 620 22.67 16.21 -26.06
C TYR A 620 24.03 16.88 -25.83
N ASP A 621 25.12 16.18 -26.16
CA ASP A 621 26.50 16.66 -25.94
C ASP A 621 27.13 17.37 -27.15
N GLY A 622 26.31 17.71 -28.15
CA GLY A 622 26.78 18.28 -29.41
C GLY A 622 27.14 17.22 -30.46
N THR A 623 27.21 15.95 -30.07
CA THR A 623 27.51 14.82 -30.98
C THR A 623 26.62 13.61 -30.77
N THR A 624 26.03 13.47 -29.58
CA THR A 624 25.26 12.29 -29.18
C THR A 624 24.05 12.71 -28.38
N LYS A 625 22.87 12.22 -28.78
CA LYS A 625 21.62 12.27 -28.01
C LYS A 625 21.53 11.04 -27.12
N ARG A 626 21.11 11.21 -25.87
CA ARG A 626 20.81 10.13 -24.93
C ARG A 626 19.45 10.35 -24.30
N LEU A 627 18.69 9.28 -24.15
CA LEU A 627 17.41 9.26 -23.47
C LEU A 627 17.55 8.37 -22.25
N TYR A 628 17.20 8.91 -21.09
CA TYR A 628 17.11 8.21 -19.82
C TYR A 628 15.66 8.21 -19.35
N ILE A 629 15.23 7.10 -18.79
CA ILE A 629 13.92 6.96 -18.16
C ILE A 629 14.14 6.30 -16.80
N ASP A 630 13.54 6.87 -15.75
CA ASP A 630 13.64 6.39 -14.38
C ASP A 630 15.10 6.23 -13.91
N GLY A 631 15.93 7.19 -14.31
CA GLY A 631 17.36 7.23 -13.97
C GLY A 631 18.26 6.30 -14.80
N VAL A 632 17.69 5.51 -15.72
CA VAL A 632 18.41 4.51 -16.53
C VAL A 632 18.54 4.95 -17.98
N LEU A 633 19.71 4.79 -18.58
CA LEU A 633 19.94 5.06 -20.00
C LEU A 633 19.19 4.03 -20.86
N VAL A 634 18.16 4.46 -21.59
CA VAL A 634 17.35 3.58 -22.45
C VAL A 634 17.81 3.56 -23.89
N LYS A 635 18.36 4.68 -24.39
CA LYS A 635 18.81 4.78 -25.78
C LYS A 635 19.89 5.85 -25.94
N SER A 636 20.75 5.66 -26.93
CA SER A 636 21.75 6.63 -27.38
C SER A 636 21.82 6.62 -28.90
N LEU A 637 22.03 7.79 -29.50
CA LEU A 637 22.16 7.96 -30.96
C LEU A 637 23.20 9.04 -31.26
N ALA A 638 24.17 8.71 -32.11
CA ALA A 638 25.09 9.68 -32.66
C ALA A 638 24.32 10.62 -33.59
N ASP A 639 24.44 11.93 -33.34
CA ASP A 639 23.73 12.96 -34.07
C ASP A 639 24.58 14.25 -34.15
N SER A 640 25.03 14.55 -35.36
CA SER A 640 25.85 15.71 -35.68
C SER A 640 25.05 16.88 -36.28
N THR A 641 23.71 16.84 -36.21
CA THR A 641 22.85 17.91 -36.77
C THR A 641 22.97 19.25 -36.03
N GLY A 642 23.58 19.27 -34.83
CA GLY A 642 23.80 20.48 -34.03
C GLY A 642 22.53 20.95 -33.32
N ALA A 643 22.69 21.65 -32.19
CA ALA A 643 21.56 22.25 -31.48
C ALA A 643 21.13 23.54 -32.20
N VAL A 644 19.86 23.61 -32.61
CA VAL A 644 19.23 24.87 -33.05
C VAL A 644 18.72 25.62 -31.82
N THR A 645 19.11 26.89 -31.68
CA THR A 645 18.76 27.74 -30.53
C THR A 645 17.27 28.10 -30.55
N GLY A 646 16.51 27.56 -29.59
CA GLY A 646 15.15 27.99 -29.25
C GLY A 646 15.16 28.90 -28.02
N THR A 647 14.39 29.99 -28.04
CA THR A 647 14.28 30.97 -26.92
C THR A 647 12.94 30.93 -26.18
N ILE A 648 12.00 30.09 -26.64
CA ILE A 648 10.69 29.91 -26.03
C ILE A 648 10.62 28.50 -25.47
N LEU A 649 10.37 28.39 -24.17
CA LEU A 649 10.06 27.14 -23.49
C LEU A 649 8.55 26.97 -23.40
N ASN A 650 8.07 25.83 -23.88
CA ASN A 650 6.71 25.38 -23.71
C ASN A 650 6.71 24.11 -22.86
N ILE A 651 5.84 24.08 -21.85
CA ILE A 651 5.59 22.87 -21.05
C ILE A 651 4.16 22.43 -21.34
N GLY A 652 3.97 21.16 -21.67
CA GLY A 652 2.66 20.60 -21.99
C GLY A 652 2.16 20.85 -23.42
N ARG A 653 2.98 21.40 -24.33
CA ARG A 653 2.61 21.53 -25.75
C ARG A 653 3.78 21.50 -26.73
N TYR A 654 3.48 21.09 -27.96
CA TYR A 654 4.31 21.36 -29.14
C TYR A 654 4.11 22.79 -29.64
N SER A 655 5.20 23.51 -29.94
CA SER A 655 5.12 24.89 -30.46
C SER A 655 4.41 25.00 -31.81
N GLY A 656 4.44 23.95 -32.64
CA GLY A 656 3.79 23.92 -33.96
C GLY A 656 2.29 23.62 -33.94
N GLY A 657 1.69 23.42 -32.76
CA GLY A 657 0.26 23.15 -32.56
C GLY A 657 -0.12 21.67 -32.61
N GLY A 658 -1.31 21.34 -32.08
CA GLY A 658 -1.95 20.02 -32.19
C GLY A 658 -1.55 18.95 -31.16
N ASN A 659 -0.31 18.95 -30.65
CA ASN A 659 0.16 17.94 -29.69
C ASN A 659 0.22 18.52 -28.26
N LEU A 660 -0.92 18.49 -27.57
CA LEU A 660 -1.05 18.94 -26.18
C LEU A 660 -0.89 17.77 -25.22
N PHE A 661 -0.18 17.98 -24.12
CA PHE A 661 0.00 16.97 -23.10
C PHE A 661 -1.30 16.75 -22.32
N ILE A 662 -1.63 15.49 -22.10
CA ILE A 662 -2.71 15.05 -21.22
C ILE A 662 -2.08 14.24 -20.09
N GLY A 663 -2.37 14.61 -18.84
CA GLY A 663 -1.75 14.00 -17.67
C GLY A 663 -1.10 15.03 -16.76
N SER A 664 -0.21 14.59 -15.87
CA SER A 664 0.46 15.47 -14.90
C SER A 664 1.94 15.62 -15.24
N ILE A 665 2.45 16.85 -15.15
CA ILE A 665 3.88 17.14 -15.26
C ILE A 665 4.32 17.73 -13.93
N ASP A 666 5.47 17.28 -13.46
CA ASP A 666 6.11 17.74 -12.23
C ASP A 666 7.59 18.02 -12.49
N GLU A 667 8.14 19.02 -11.82
CA GLU A 667 9.56 19.35 -11.85
C GLU A 667 10.24 19.56 -13.22
N PRO A 668 9.61 20.16 -14.26
CA PRO A 668 10.28 20.37 -15.53
C PRO A 668 11.47 21.33 -15.40
N ALA A 669 12.64 20.90 -15.86
CA ALA A 669 13.85 21.71 -15.90
C ALA A 669 14.61 21.60 -17.23
N VAL A 670 15.26 22.69 -17.59
CA VAL A 670 16.07 22.84 -18.80
C VAL A 670 17.49 23.25 -18.41
N TYR A 671 18.48 22.67 -19.08
CA TYR A 671 19.90 22.93 -18.83
C TYR A 671 20.62 23.29 -20.13
N ASN A 672 21.48 24.30 -20.06
CA ASN A 672 22.44 24.64 -21.13
C ASN A 672 23.74 23.82 -21.04
N LYS A 673 23.64 22.63 -20.45
CA LYS A 673 24.73 21.67 -20.30
C LYS A 673 24.17 20.25 -20.37
N VAL A 674 25.07 19.30 -20.54
CA VAL A 674 24.75 17.87 -20.48
C VAL A 674 24.75 17.45 -19.02
N LEU A 675 23.61 16.95 -18.54
CA LEU A 675 23.58 16.17 -17.30
C LEU A 675 24.33 14.86 -17.53
N THR A 676 25.27 14.55 -16.66
CA THR A 676 25.96 13.26 -16.65
C THR A 676 25.00 12.16 -16.18
N ALA A 677 25.29 10.91 -16.53
CA ALA A 677 24.48 9.78 -16.07
C ALA A 677 24.36 9.75 -14.53
N THR A 678 25.43 10.10 -13.81
CA THR A 678 25.41 10.21 -12.34
C THR A 678 24.47 11.31 -11.85
N GLN A 679 24.47 12.49 -12.48
CA GLN A 679 23.53 13.57 -12.13
C GLN A 679 22.08 13.13 -12.36
N VAL A 680 21.80 12.51 -13.51
CA VAL A 680 20.47 11.95 -13.82
C VAL A 680 20.04 10.92 -12.77
N THR A 681 20.91 9.98 -12.39
CA THR A 681 20.59 9.01 -11.33
C THR A 681 20.41 9.68 -9.97
N ASN A 682 21.20 10.70 -9.64
CA ASN A 682 21.07 11.43 -8.37
C ASN A 682 19.74 12.19 -8.30
N HIS A 683 19.34 12.86 -9.37
CA HIS A 683 18.04 13.54 -9.47
C HIS A 683 16.89 12.55 -9.30
N PHE A 684 16.92 11.42 -10.04
CA PHE A 684 15.92 10.36 -9.90
C PHE A 684 15.81 9.83 -8.46
N ASN A 685 16.95 9.52 -7.83
CA ASN A 685 16.98 9.02 -6.46
C ASN A 685 16.51 10.05 -5.44
N ALA A 686 16.78 11.34 -5.67
CA ALA A 686 16.33 12.42 -4.80
C ALA A 686 14.80 12.62 -4.82
N GLY A 687 14.13 12.17 -5.89
CA GLY A 687 12.66 12.22 -6.02
C GLY A 687 11.94 11.00 -5.45
N ARG A 688 12.70 9.97 -5.06
CA ARG A 688 12.20 8.77 -4.38
C ARG A 688 12.37 8.94 -2.87
N PRO A 689 11.60 8.22 -2.03
CA PRO A 689 11.81 8.29 -0.60
C PRO A 689 13.26 7.88 -0.34
N ALA A 690 14.03 8.77 0.28
CA ALA A 690 15.39 8.46 0.66
C ALA A 690 15.35 7.14 1.45
N PRO A 691 16.18 6.13 1.14
CA PRO A 691 16.39 5.06 2.10
C PRO A 691 16.79 5.74 3.39
N THR A 692 16.01 5.52 4.45
CA THR A 692 16.29 6.07 5.78
C THR A 692 17.78 5.95 6.03
N PRO A 693 18.52 7.06 6.25
CA PRO A 693 19.96 6.99 6.36
C PRO A 693 20.27 6.05 7.53
N THR A 694 20.89 4.92 7.23
CA THR A 694 21.64 4.19 8.24
C THR A 694 22.69 5.17 8.77
N PRO A 695 22.73 5.48 10.08
CA PRO A 695 23.67 6.45 10.62
C PRO A 695 25.10 6.06 10.22
N THR A 696 25.74 6.90 9.42
CA THR A 696 27.13 6.71 9.04
C THR A 696 28.02 7.28 10.15
N ALA A 697 28.87 6.42 10.70
CA ALA A 697 29.77 6.75 11.79
C ALA A 697 30.79 7.83 11.41
N THR A 698 31.07 8.73 12.35
CA THR A 698 32.19 9.70 12.31
C THR A 698 33.53 8.97 12.15
N ALA A 699 34.37 9.41 11.20
CA ALA A 699 35.67 8.80 10.93
C ALA A 699 36.73 9.10 12.01
N THR A 700 37.62 8.14 12.27
CA THR A 700 38.94 8.30 12.92
C THR A 700 39.92 7.44 12.09
N PRO A 701 41.18 7.87 11.87
CA PRO A 701 41.86 7.75 10.57
C PRO A 701 42.51 6.39 10.26
N THR A 702 42.71 6.17 8.96
CA THR A 702 43.32 5.02 8.28
C THR A 702 44.77 4.76 8.74
N PRO A 703 45.21 3.48 8.85
CA PRO A 703 45.96 2.92 7.71
C PRO A 703 45.82 1.38 7.44
N THR A 704 46.02 1.02 6.16
CA THR A 704 46.63 -0.22 5.60
C THR A 704 45.72 -1.45 5.34
N PRO A 705 45.93 -2.22 4.22
CA PRO A 705 44.84 -2.78 3.40
C PRO A 705 44.35 -4.20 3.73
N THR A 706 43.13 -4.42 3.24
CA THR A 706 42.15 -5.53 3.20
C THR A 706 42.55 -6.96 3.56
N PRO A 707 41.69 -7.64 4.36
CA PRO A 707 41.13 -8.93 3.93
C PRO A 707 39.59 -9.03 4.06
N THR A 708 39.00 -9.69 3.06
CA THR A 708 37.75 -10.49 2.92
C THR A 708 36.54 -10.26 3.89
N PRO A 709 35.27 -10.26 3.41
CA PRO A 709 34.09 -9.94 4.23
C PRO A 709 33.88 -10.95 5.38
N LEU A 710 33.58 -10.43 6.58
CA LEU A 710 33.26 -11.22 7.78
C LEU A 710 31.76 -11.62 7.80
N PRO A 711 31.40 -12.86 8.22
CA PRO A 711 30.01 -13.32 8.30
C PRO A 711 29.20 -12.61 9.39
N SER A 712 27.86 -12.55 9.20
CA SER A 712 26.89 -12.04 10.19
C SER A 712 27.04 -12.69 11.57
N PRO A 713 26.80 -11.96 12.68
CA PRO A 713 26.99 -12.46 14.02
C PRO A 713 26.00 -13.60 14.32
N THR A 714 26.55 -14.74 14.73
CA THR A 714 25.81 -15.88 15.28
C THR A 714 25.54 -15.61 16.76
N PHE A 715 24.29 -15.79 17.23
CA PHE A 715 23.96 -15.71 18.65
C PHE A 715 24.65 -16.86 19.41
N GLY A 716 25.17 -16.58 20.60
CA GLY A 716 25.74 -17.60 21.48
C GLY A 716 24.65 -18.48 22.11
N PRO A 717 25.00 -19.58 22.81
CA PRO A 717 24.02 -20.36 23.56
C PRO A 717 23.57 -19.61 24.83
N LEU A 718 22.28 -19.71 25.16
CA LEU A 718 21.76 -19.28 26.46
C LEU A 718 22.43 -20.07 27.59
N THR A 719 22.94 -19.34 28.60
CA THR A 719 23.60 -19.89 29.79
C THR A 719 22.97 -19.33 31.05
N VAL A 720 22.97 -20.08 32.16
CA VAL A 720 22.51 -19.62 33.48
C VAL A 720 23.55 -19.93 34.55
N VAL A 721 23.89 -18.94 35.37
CA VAL A 721 24.93 -19.08 36.41
C VAL A 721 24.50 -18.39 37.72
N PRO A 722 24.51 -19.09 38.87
CA PRO A 722 24.73 -20.52 39.01
C PRO A 722 23.54 -21.35 38.53
N THR A 723 23.79 -22.61 38.15
CA THR A 723 22.75 -23.58 37.76
C THR A 723 22.05 -24.22 38.97
N THR A 724 22.52 -23.98 40.19
CA THR A 724 21.89 -24.47 41.42
C THR A 724 22.00 -23.43 42.54
N LEU A 725 20.89 -23.21 43.25
CA LEU A 725 20.81 -22.37 44.44
C LEU A 725 20.39 -23.22 45.63
N THR A 726 21.13 -23.12 46.75
CA THR A 726 20.81 -23.83 47.99
C THR A 726 20.61 -22.85 49.13
N PHE A 727 19.50 -23.00 49.85
CA PHE A 727 19.10 -22.18 50.98
C PHE A 727 19.00 -23.03 52.24
N ASN A 728 19.51 -22.54 53.36
CA ASN A 728 19.38 -23.15 54.69
C ASN A 728 18.52 -22.34 55.66
N SER A 729 17.94 -21.23 55.16
CA SER A 729 17.03 -20.33 55.87
C SER A 729 16.03 -19.73 54.88
N LEU A 730 14.87 -19.31 55.36
CA LEU A 730 13.86 -18.59 54.58
C LEU A 730 14.11 -17.07 54.52
N SER A 731 15.09 -16.55 55.27
CA SER A 731 15.35 -15.11 55.40
C SER A 731 16.31 -14.53 54.37
N THR A 732 16.90 -15.36 53.51
CA THR A 732 18.00 -14.96 52.63
C THR A 732 17.65 -15.29 51.18
N SER A 733 17.64 -14.27 50.32
CA SER A 733 17.51 -14.44 48.87
C SER A 733 18.87 -14.64 48.20
N SER A 734 18.88 -15.31 47.05
CA SER A 734 20.09 -15.47 46.22
C SER A 734 19.75 -15.23 44.75
N GLN A 735 20.76 -15.08 43.90
CA GLN A 735 20.57 -14.66 42.52
C GLN A 735 21.23 -15.63 41.55
N PHE A 736 20.66 -15.72 40.34
CA PHE A 736 21.32 -16.30 39.18
C PHE A 736 21.17 -15.37 37.98
N THR A 737 22.11 -15.46 37.04
CA THR A 737 22.15 -14.62 35.84
C THR A 737 21.97 -15.51 34.63
N ALA A 738 21.04 -15.14 33.74
CA ALA A 738 20.89 -15.73 32.42
C ALA A 738 21.61 -14.85 31.40
N SER A 739 22.47 -15.41 30.56
CA SER A 739 23.22 -14.65 29.55
C SER A 739 23.36 -15.37 28.22
N GLU A 740 23.29 -14.61 27.13
CA GLU A 740 23.42 -15.07 25.76
C GLU A 740 24.17 -14.04 24.92
N THR A 741 25.34 -14.42 24.40
CA THR A 741 26.23 -13.51 23.68
C THR A 741 25.61 -13.05 22.36
N ASN A 742 25.71 -11.75 22.06
CA ASN A 742 25.14 -11.11 20.87
C ASN A 742 23.61 -11.10 20.80
N TYR A 743 22.91 -11.50 21.86
CA TYR A 743 21.45 -11.49 21.93
C TYR A 743 20.94 -10.24 22.64
N THR A 744 19.99 -9.52 22.03
CA THR A 744 19.36 -8.31 22.60
C THR A 744 17.85 -8.46 22.80
N GLY A 745 17.31 -9.66 22.52
CA GLY A 745 15.90 -9.97 22.68
C GLY A 745 15.50 -10.30 24.12
N LEU A 746 14.31 -10.84 24.30
CA LEU A 746 13.71 -11.09 25.62
C LEU A 746 14.15 -12.43 26.22
N LEU A 747 14.74 -12.38 27.41
CA LEU A 747 14.94 -13.54 28.30
C LEU A 747 13.78 -13.61 29.30
N SER A 748 13.10 -14.76 29.38
CA SER A 748 11.92 -14.96 30.22
C SER A 748 12.05 -16.19 31.10
N GLN A 749 11.52 -16.16 32.32
CA GLN A 749 11.50 -17.32 33.21
C GLN A 749 10.11 -17.91 33.38
N THR A 750 10.04 -19.23 33.56
CA THR A 750 8.89 -19.96 34.08
C THR A 750 9.34 -20.75 35.31
N SER A 751 8.64 -20.61 36.44
CA SER A 751 9.01 -21.23 37.71
C SER A 751 8.05 -22.35 38.10
N ALA A 752 8.59 -23.53 38.44
CA ALA A 752 7.85 -24.64 39.03
C ALA A 752 7.92 -24.65 40.58
N CYS A 753 8.41 -23.56 41.20
CA CYS A 753 8.73 -23.48 42.63
C CYS A 753 7.56 -23.10 43.54
N PHE A 754 6.32 -23.45 43.18
CA PHE A 754 5.13 -23.08 43.97
C PHE A 754 5.24 -23.58 45.43
N GLY A 755 5.15 -22.65 46.39
CA GLY A 755 5.29 -22.93 47.83
C GLY A 755 6.72 -23.20 48.32
N ILE A 756 7.72 -23.24 47.43
CA ILE A 756 9.14 -23.51 47.75
C ILE A 756 10.00 -22.26 47.59
N ALA A 757 9.83 -21.50 46.50
CA ALA A 757 10.54 -20.24 46.26
C ALA A 757 9.81 -19.35 45.25
N THR A 758 10.06 -18.03 45.31
CA THR A 758 9.62 -17.05 44.29
C THR A 758 10.81 -16.52 43.51
N VAL A 759 10.60 -16.12 42.25
CA VAL A 759 11.64 -15.55 41.39
C VAL A 759 11.18 -14.25 40.73
N THR A 760 12.05 -13.24 40.71
CA THR A 760 11.79 -11.93 40.09
C THR A 760 13.06 -11.39 39.39
N PRO A 761 12.96 -10.67 38.26
CA PRO A 761 11.74 -10.37 37.49
C PRO A 761 11.21 -11.59 36.72
N ALA A 762 10.05 -11.45 36.06
CA ALA A 762 9.50 -12.52 35.19
C ALA A 762 10.20 -12.60 33.83
N SER A 763 10.69 -11.47 33.32
CA SER A 763 11.44 -11.37 32.06
C SER A 763 12.20 -10.04 31.96
N GLY A 764 13.07 -9.91 30.95
CA GLY A 764 13.86 -8.72 30.65
C GLY A 764 14.77 -8.92 29.42
N SER A 765 15.42 -7.86 28.94
CA SER A 765 16.24 -7.93 27.71
C SER A 765 17.64 -8.53 27.94
N GLY A 766 18.16 -9.23 26.93
CA GLY A 766 19.54 -9.70 26.84
C GLY A 766 20.55 -8.56 26.59
N PRO A 767 21.87 -8.85 26.57
CA PRO A 767 22.48 -10.19 26.55
C PRO A 767 22.63 -10.83 27.93
N SER A 768 22.25 -10.15 29.01
CA SER A 768 22.33 -10.68 30.37
C SER A 768 21.22 -10.12 31.24
N LEU A 769 20.55 -11.01 31.99
CA LEU A 769 19.49 -10.65 32.92
C LEU A 769 19.66 -11.42 34.24
N GLN A 770 19.60 -10.69 35.35
CA GLN A 770 19.71 -11.26 36.69
C GLN A 770 18.32 -11.53 37.30
N PHE A 771 18.15 -12.72 37.85
CA PHE A 771 16.96 -13.17 38.57
C PHE A 771 17.28 -13.36 40.05
N THR A 772 16.40 -12.87 40.91
CA THR A 772 16.47 -13.02 42.37
C THR A 772 15.47 -14.08 42.81
N VAL A 773 15.96 -15.11 43.50
CA VAL A 773 15.18 -16.22 44.06
C VAL A 773 15.08 -16.07 45.58
N THR A 774 13.86 -16.07 46.10
CA THR A 774 13.58 -15.97 47.53
C THR A 774 12.88 -17.23 48.03
N PRO A 775 13.48 -18.00 48.97
CA PRO A 775 12.89 -19.24 49.49
C PRO A 775 11.64 -18.97 50.34
N GLN A 776 10.66 -19.88 50.26
CA GLN A 776 9.38 -19.79 50.97
C GLN A 776 9.05 -21.04 51.81
N GLY A 777 9.58 -22.21 51.44
CA GLY A 777 9.30 -23.47 52.14
C GLY A 777 10.38 -24.52 51.85
N GLN A 778 10.50 -25.52 52.73
CA GLN A 778 11.44 -26.62 52.56
C GLN A 778 11.06 -27.49 51.36
N GLY A 779 12.02 -27.79 50.48
CA GLY A 779 11.77 -28.57 49.26
C GLY A 779 12.80 -28.33 48.15
N SER A 780 12.59 -28.97 47.01
CA SER A 780 13.40 -28.79 45.79
C SER A 780 12.50 -28.52 44.59
N CYS A 781 12.92 -27.61 43.70
CA CYS A 781 12.17 -27.23 42.50
C CYS A 781 13.10 -26.69 41.39
N THR A 782 12.54 -26.40 40.22
CA THR A 782 13.27 -25.87 39.07
C THR A 782 12.66 -24.57 38.55
N ILE A 783 13.53 -23.70 38.02
CA ILE A 783 13.19 -22.50 37.27
C ILE A 783 13.78 -22.65 35.87
N THR A 784 12.97 -22.46 34.83
CA THR A 784 13.39 -22.55 33.43
C THR A 784 13.47 -21.14 32.84
N VAL A 785 14.59 -20.79 32.20
CA VAL A 785 14.76 -19.54 31.45
C VAL A 785 14.84 -19.84 29.96
N THR A 786 14.10 -19.09 29.15
CA THR A 786 14.05 -19.22 27.69
C THR A 786 14.28 -17.88 27.00
N ASP A 787 14.86 -17.92 25.80
CA ASP A 787 14.88 -16.79 24.86
C ASP A 787 13.77 -16.95 23.78
N ASN A 788 13.66 -15.96 22.87
CA ASN A 788 12.73 -16.02 21.74
C ASN A 788 13.34 -16.61 20.44
N HIS A 789 14.54 -17.20 20.51
CA HIS A 789 15.25 -17.88 19.42
C HIS A 789 15.47 -19.39 19.68
N GLY A 790 14.82 -19.95 20.71
CA GLY A 790 14.75 -21.39 20.97
C GLY A 790 15.71 -21.93 22.03
N GLY A 791 16.54 -21.08 22.65
CA GLY A 791 17.37 -21.50 23.79
C GLY A 791 16.57 -21.61 25.09
N SER A 792 16.95 -22.58 25.91
CA SER A 792 16.27 -22.93 27.16
C SER A 792 17.26 -23.53 28.15
N GLN A 793 17.28 -23.02 29.38
CA GLN A 793 18.14 -23.50 30.47
C GLN A 793 17.40 -23.57 31.79
N THR A 794 17.87 -24.42 32.70
CA THR A 794 17.22 -24.63 34.00
C THR A 794 18.15 -24.34 35.18
N VAL A 795 17.57 -23.83 36.26
CA VAL A 795 18.21 -23.62 37.55
C VAL A 795 17.47 -24.43 38.61
N THR A 796 18.20 -25.26 39.34
CA THR A 796 17.65 -26.04 40.46
C THR A 796 17.70 -25.23 41.76
N VAL A 797 16.63 -25.22 42.53
CA VAL A 797 16.53 -24.54 43.82
C VAL A 797 16.27 -25.57 44.91
N ASN A 798 17.14 -25.61 45.92
CA ASN A 798 17.04 -26.51 47.07
C ASN A 798 16.92 -25.69 48.36
N VAL A 799 15.89 -25.94 49.16
CA VAL A 799 15.69 -25.29 50.47
C VAL A 799 15.72 -26.36 51.55
N ASN A 800 16.81 -26.40 52.33
CA ASN A 800 17.11 -27.40 53.35
C ASN A 800 17.16 -26.73 54.73
N LEU A 801 16.01 -26.65 55.41
CA LEU A 801 15.94 -26.08 56.75
C LEU A 801 16.45 -27.10 57.79
N PRO A 802 17.24 -26.67 58.80
CA PRO A 802 17.72 -27.57 59.84
C PRO A 802 16.53 -28.14 60.63
N THR A 803 16.56 -29.45 60.88
CA THR A 803 15.55 -30.13 61.69
C THR A 803 15.59 -29.56 63.11
N PRO A 804 14.47 -29.16 63.72
CA PRO A 804 14.48 -28.65 65.09
C PRO A 804 15.05 -29.71 66.02
N THR A 805 16.10 -29.37 66.77
CA THR A 805 16.66 -30.24 67.81
C THR A 805 15.55 -30.55 68.82
N PRO A 806 15.28 -31.83 69.14
CA PRO A 806 14.22 -32.16 70.09
C PRO A 806 14.51 -31.52 71.43
N THR A 807 13.56 -30.71 71.91
CA THR A 807 13.59 -30.11 73.24
C THR A 807 13.77 -31.21 74.30
N PRO A 808 14.72 -31.10 75.24
CA PRO A 808 14.94 -32.12 76.25
C PRO A 808 13.68 -32.32 77.10
N THR A 809 13.24 -33.58 77.20
CA THR A 809 12.14 -34.04 78.04
C THR A 809 12.34 -33.60 79.50
N PRO A 810 11.36 -32.96 80.16
CA PRO A 810 11.49 -32.59 81.57
C PRO A 810 11.68 -33.85 82.44
N THR A 811 12.69 -33.81 83.32
CA THR A 811 12.93 -34.78 84.38
C THR A 811 11.69 -34.86 85.29
N PRO A 812 11.21 -36.06 85.68
CA PRO A 812 10.02 -36.21 86.50
C PRO A 812 10.24 -35.65 87.91
N THR A 813 9.50 -34.61 88.28
CA THR A 813 9.35 -34.18 89.67
C THR A 813 8.45 -35.19 90.39
N ALA A 814 8.89 -35.60 91.58
CA ALA A 814 8.30 -36.66 92.40
C ALA A 814 6.77 -36.56 92.59
N THR A 815 6.11 -37.72 92.52
CA THR A 815 4.75 -37.95 92.98
C THR A 815 4.59 -37.52 94.45
N PRO A 816 3.72 -36.55 94.79
CA PRO A 816 3.31 -36.36 96.17
C PRO A 816 2.37 -37.51 96.58
N THR A 817 2.77 -38.17 97.68
CA THR A 817 2.02 -39.17 98.46
C THR A 817 0.61 -38.65 98.83
N PRO A 818 -0.44 -39.50 98.84
CA PRO A 818 -1.82 -39.09 99.10
C PRO A 818 -2.10 -38.99 100.60
N THR A 819 -2.89 -38.02 101.05
CA THR A 819 -3.65 -38.08 102.32
C THR A 819 -4.74 -36.99 102.36
N PRO A 820 -5.76 -37.07 103.24
CA PRO A 820 -7.13 -37.36 102.85
C PRO A 820 -8.11 -36.21 103.18
N THR A 821 -9.35 -36.44 102.78
CA THR A 821 -10.61 -35.75 103.11
C THR A 821 -10.68 -35.10 104.49
N ALA A 822 -11.29 -33.90 104.57
CA ALA A 822 -12.18 -33.54 105.66
C ALA A 822 -13.14 -32.39 105.26
N THR A 823 -14.43 -32.71 105.37
CA THR A 823 -15.62 -31.86 105.59
C THR A 823 -15.98 -30.75 104.62
#